data_AF-A0AB34K846-F1
#
_entry.id   AF-A0AB34K846-F1
#
_cell.length_a   1.000
_cell.length_b   1.000
_cell.length_c   1.000
_cell.angle_alpha   90.00
_cell.angle_beta   90.00
_cell.angle_gamma   90.00
#
_symmetry.space_group_name_H-M   'P 1'
#
loop_
_entity.id
_entity.type
_entity.pdbx_description
1 polymer ?
#
loop_
_entity_poly.entity_id
_entity_poly.type
_entity_poly.pdbx_seq_one_letter_code
_entity_poly.pdbx_strand_id
1 'polypeptide(L)'
;MSLHPASRHLIKLTTHPSNFGVDPEPIEWGARDPKKRGPIVATVSQPGKRNAIGAHSGTYSIYRAVALAVQHAPPGFRPDFTNTLPPEKIGPFESWFDVTKIVSLDPWGHVQQDIFEERISKGTLDIRPTIAVTKSHLDLPEIKKAVATGELIPDKKILGEDGSLSTTKAAIEPVWNLPEVAKRFQCEESTLRHVIYEQTGGMFPELVTRPDLKLFLPPINGLTVYIIGSVASIPDTTLPLVVRMHDESGDSDIFGADASTCRPYLLHGITECIGAALKGGAGLIVYSRQEGNGLGEVFKFLVHNARNKLGDSVDNFFTQQKRIAGVDDARLYELCPDVLLWLGVKKIDKFVTTNKAKISAIKTAGIEIVECIGLPEGLVPGGAKVESRARQDLKQVEGSPLSKRLKMERSNRSGAIRRVVLTTHPTQYSVSPIPITWGAATADARGAVVATLLSPQYRNAIGTHNGPCSIYRAVAIAKEEIDPTKRSDLAFTEPVVQIGPYQSWSDPDRIVAMDPWGHLTGTPSGPGKRAAACGADVQPTIAISVCKLQLTEVQQAMDAGRLKPDGKILMADGTCSAVKCAIEPVWYLPGIAKRFKLNESTLRQKLFEHTAGMFPELITRTDLSIFLPPIGGCTAYIFGDPEAIPDLSKRLTVRVHDECNGSDVFGSDICTCRPYLIHGIEECIREAQNGGTGLIVYNRKEGRALGEVTKFMVYNARKRQKGGDTAQNYFKRTEMIAGVQDMRFQELMPDPLHWLGVTRIDKFISMSDMKYDAVTGTGIEIVERVDIPDELIPADAKVEIDAKVYAGYYSGGKQVKSWDELASTVGRPVEG
;
A
#
# COMPACT_ATOMS: atom_id res chain seq x y z
N MET A 1 21.77 -13.53 45.63
CA MET A 1 20.79 -14.13 44.71
C MET A 1 19.40 -13.63 45.08
N SER A 2 18.92 -12.57 44.43
CA SER A 2 17.51 -12.15 44.52
C SER A 2 16.82 -12.69 43.27
N LEU A 3 15.94 -13.66 43.45
CA LEU A 3 15.08 -14.18 42.40
C LEU A 3 14.08 -13.07 42.04
N HIS A 4 14.25 -12.45 40.86
CA HIS A 4 13.13 -11.72 40.26
C HIS A 4 11.97 -12.70 40.10
N PRO A 5 10.77 -12.40 40.62
CA PRO A 5 9.62 -13.24 40.34
C PRO A 5 9.38 -13.18 38.84
N ALA A 6 9.44 -14.34 38.17
CA ALA A 6 9.04 -14.48 36.79
C ALA A 6 7.63 -13.90 36.67
N SER A 7 7.50 -12.72 36.05
CA SER A 7 6.19 -12.13 35.80
C SER A 7 5.44 -13.12 34.93
N ARG A 8 4.40 -13.77 35.48
CA ARG A 8 3.43 -14.52 34.68
C ARG A 8 2.82 -13.53 33.70
N HIS A 9 3.37 -13.43 32.49
CA HIS A 9 2.82 -12.61 31.43
C HIS A 9 1.53 -13.27 30.94
N LEU A 10 0.42 -12.91 31.58
CA LEU A 10 -0.92 -13.26 31.14
C LEU A 10 -1.20 -12.55 29.81
N ILE A 11 -1.33 -13.32 28.72
CA ILE A 11 -1.75 -12.79 27.43
C ILE A 11 -3.26 -12.51 27.53
N LYS A 12 -3.64 -11.23 27.48
CA LYS A 12 -5.05 -10.81 27.45
C LYS A 12 -5.56 -10.87 26.02
N LEU A 13 -6.46 -11.82 25.74
CA LEU A 13 -7.06 -11.98 24.40
C LEU A 13 -8.04 -10.85 24.05
N THR A 14 -8.74 -10.30 25.04
CA THR A 14 -9.65 -9.16 24.85
C THR A 14 -9.70 -8.29 26.11
N THR A 15 -10.09 -7.04 25.93
CA THR A 15 -10.36 -6.09 27.01
C THR A 15 -11.86 -5.76 27.01
N HIS A 16 -12.51 -5.77 28.18
CA HIS A 16 -13.91 -5.35 28.34
C HIS A 16 -14.00 -4.13 29.25
N PRO A 17 -15.02 -3.26 29.10
CA PRO A 17 -15.15 -2.04 29.93
C PRO A 17 -15.25 -2.34 31.43
N SER A 18 -15.79 -3.50 31.80
CA SER A 18 -15.89 -3.97 33.18
C SER A 18 -14.58 -4.53 33.76
N ASN A 19 -13.54 -4.71 32.93
CA ASN A 19 -12.26 -5.24 33.41
C ASN A 19 -11.52 -4.16 34.22
N PHE A 20 -10.97 -4.56 35.36
CA PHE A 20 -10.12 -3.69 36.17
C PHE A 20 -8.96 -3.11 35.34
N GLY A 21 -8.81 -1.78 35.35
CA GLY A 21 -7.79 -1.04 34.62
C GLY A 21 -8.13 -0.72 33.15
N VAL A 22 -9.35 -1.01 32.69
CA VAL A 22 -9.87 -0.49 31.41
C VAL A 22 -10.61 0.82 31.69
N ASP A 23 -10.03 1.92 31.22
CA ASP A 23 -10.50 3.28 31.37
C ASP A 23 -10.11 4.08 30.11
N PRO A 24 -10.84 3.88 28.99
CA PRO A 24 -10.53 4.50 27.71
C PRO A 24 -10.41 6.02 27.79
N GLU A 25 -9.47 6.58 27.04
CA GLU A 25 -9.33 8.03 26.97
C GLU A 25 -10.58 8.68 26.32
N PRO A 26 -11.16 9.73 26.94
CA PRO A 26 -12.38 10.36 26.44
C PRO A 26 -12.19 10.89 25.01
N ILE A 27 -13.23 10.77 24.20
CA ILE A 27 -13.27 11.35 22.86
C ILE A 27 -14.64 11.91 22.54
N GLU A 28 -14.68 13.19 22.15
CA GLU A 28 -15.89 13.90 21.69
C GLU A 28 -15.69 14.31 20.23
N TRP A 29 -16.08 13.44 19.29
CA TRP A 29 -15.92 13.71 17.86
C TRP A 29 -16.67 14.99 17.46
N GLY A 30 -16.03 15.85 16.67
CA GLY A 30 -16.58 17.14 16.25
C GLY A 30 -16.44 18.28 17.27
N ALA A 31 -15.89 18.05 18.47
CA ALA A 31 -15.67 19.13 19.42
C ALA A 31 -14.69 20.19 18.89
N ARG A 32 -15.03 21.47 19.08
CA ARG A 32 -14.23 22.62 18.62
C ARG A 32 -12.89 22.77 19.33
N ASP A 33 -12.90 22.56 20.64
CA ASP A 33 -11.68 22.54 21.44
C ASP A 33 -10.97 21.19 21.24
N PRO A 34 -9.75 21.15 20.67
CA PRO A 34 -9.04 19.91 20.46
C PRO A 34 -8.70 19.16 21.76
N LYS A 35 -8.56 19.86 22.89
CA LYS A 35 -8.34 19.21 24.20
C LYS A 35 -9.59 18.49 24.69
N LYS A 36 -10.77 19.09 24.46
CA LYS A 36 -12.07 18.46 24.74
C LYS A 36 -12.38 17.32 23.76
N ARG A 37 -12.03 17.50 22.47
CA ARG A 37 -12.11 16.44 21.44
C ARG A 37 -11.33 15.20 21.89
N GLY A 38 -10.18 15.39 22.54
CA GLY A 38 -9.34 14.32 23.07
C GLY A 38 -8.45 13.69 21.98
N PRO A 39 -7.38 12.96 22.32
CA PRO A 39 -6.49 12.33 21.34
C PRO A 39 -7.06 11.02 20.78
N ILE A 40 -6.58 10.59 19.61
CA ILE A 40 -6.72 9.21 19.15
C ILE A 40 -5.67 8.35 19.85
N VAL A 41 -6.11 7.31 20.55
CA VAL A 41 -5.23 6.45 21.35
C VAL A 41 -5.43 4.99 20.95
N ALA A 42 -4.56 4.50 20.07
CA ALA A 42 -4.49 3.09 19.66
C ALA A 42 -3.23 2.40 20.24
N THR A 43 -2.81 2.80 21.45
CA THR A 43 -1.57 2.36 22.09
C THR A 43 -1.57 0.88 22.48
N VAL A 44 -0.43 0.22 22.27
CA VAL A 44 -0.17 -1.16 22.73
C VAL A 44 0.47 -1.22 24.12
N SER A 45 1.11 -0.14 24.57
CA SER A 45 1.79 -0.11 25.88
C SER A 45 0.82 0.05 27.06
N GLN A 46 -0.35 0.66 26.82
CA GLN A 46 -1.39 0.86 27.83
C GLN A 46 -2.77 0.47 27.27
N PRO A 47 -3.04 -0.84 27.06
CA PRO A 47 -4.25 -1.28 26.36
C PRO A 47 -5.57 -0.81 26.99
N GLY A 48 -5.58 -0.56 28.30
CA GLY A 48 -6.74 -0.07 29.03
C GLY A 48 -7.12 1.38 28.71
N LYS A 49 -6.19 2.19 28.16
CA LYS A 49 -6.42 3.59 27.78
C LYS A 49 -6.88 3.76 26.33
N ARG A 50 -6.95 2.68 25.55
CA ARG A 50 -7.33 2.74 24.12
C ARG A 50 -8.77 3.22 23.95
N ASN A 51 -8.96 4.13 23.00
CA ASN A 51 -10.27 4.62 22.59
C ASN A 51 -10.57 4.35 21.09
N ALA A 52 -9.69 3.62 20.42
CA ALA A 52 -9.87 3.18 19.04
C ALA A 52 -9.49 1.70 18.86
N ILE A 53 -10.17 1.05 17.92
CA ILE A 53 -9.92 -0.32 17.48
C ILE A 53 -8.79 -0.31 16.44
N GLY A 54 -7.86 -1.26 16.52
CA GLY A 54 -6.70 -1.35 15.63
C GLY A 54 -5.43 -0.75 16.24
N ALA A 55 -4.45 -0.43 15.39
CA ALA A 55 -3.16 0.10 15.81
C ALA A 55 -2.75 1.30 14.93
N HIS A 56 -1.96 2.22 15.49
CA HIS A 56 -1.29 3.26 14.70
C HIS A 56 -0.40 2.63 13.62
N SER A 57 -0.22 3.34 12.50
CA SER A 57 0.54 2.85 11.32
C SER A 57 -0.14 1.70 10.58
N GLY A 58 -1.37 1.32 10.93
CA GLY A 58 -2.22 0.39 10.18
C GLY A 58 -1.51 -0.91 9.82
N THR A 59 -1.40 -1.19 8.52
CA THR A 59 -0.71 -2.37 7.95
C THR A 59 0.76 -2.47 8.39
N TYR A 60 1.43 -1.34 8.62
CA TYR A 60 2.84 -1.29 9.02
C TYR A 60 3.11 -1.69 10.48
N SER A 61 2.06 -1.80 11.30
CA SER A 61 2.18 -2.33 12.68
C SER A 61 2.73 -3.77 12.71
N ILE A 62 2.51 -4.57 11.65
CA ILE A 62 3.05 -5.92 11.51
C ILE A 62 4.57 -5.89 11.37
N TYR A 63 5.12 -4.95 10.59
CA TYR A 63 6.57 -4.79 10.49
C TYR A 63 7.18 -4.36 11.82
N ARG A 64 6.55 -3.40 12.50
CA ARG A 64 6.98 -2.99 13.85
C ARG A 64 6.97 -4.15 14.85
N ALA A 65 5.94 -5.01 14.78
CA ALA A 65 5.83 -6.18 15.65
C ALA A 65 6.99 -7.16 15.46
N VAL A 66 7.37 -7.43 14.20
CA VAL A 66 8.51 -8.30 13.88
C VAL A 66 9.82 -7.64 14.34
N ALA A 67 10.01 -6.33 14.16
CA ALA A 67 11.24 -5.63 14.60
C ALA A 67 11.45 -5.71 16.10
N LEU A 68 10.36 -5.57 16.86
CA LEU A 68 10.38 -5.74 18.30
C LEU A 68 10.64 -7.19 18.70
N ALA A 69 10.16 -8.17 17.92
CA ALA A 69 10.44 -9.59 18.15
C ALA A 69 11.93 -9.92 17.96
N VAL A 70 12.58 -9.37 16.93
CA VAL A 70 14.02 -9.55 16.67
C VAL A 70 14.93 -8.59 17.44
N GLN A 71 14.37 -7.78 18.34
CA GLN A 71 15.10 -6.78 19.15
C GLN A 71 15.84 -5.72 18.32
N HIS A 72 15.40 -5.46 17.09
CA HIS A 72 15.93 -4.37 16.26
C HIS A 72 15.39 -3.00 16.70
N ALA A 73 14.29 -2.95 17.45
CA ALA A 73 13.70 -1.74 18.01
C ALA A 73 13.66 -1.81 19.55
N PRO A 74 13.92 -0.70 20.28
CA PRO A 74 13.88 -0.73 21.74
C PRO A 74 12.44 -0.90 22.26
N PRO A 75 12.21 -1.79 23.25
CA PRO A 75 10.90 -1.93 23.89
C PRO A 75 10.53 -0.64 24.62
N GLY A 76 9.27 -0.22 24.49
CA GLY A 76 8.80 1.02 25.13
C GLY A 76 9.31 2.31 24.48
N PHE A 77 9.88 2.24 23.28
CA PHE A 77 10.32 3.39 22.50
C PHE A 77 9.24 4.48 22.41
N ARG A 78 9.66 5.73 22.68
CA ARG A 78 8.85 6.94 22.57
C ARG A 78 9.38 7.80 21.43
N PRO A 79 8.56 8.10 20.40
CA PRO A 79 8.94 9.01 19.33
C PRO A 79 9.29 10.40 19.86
N ASP A 80 10.37 10.98 19.34
CA ASP A 80 10.66 12.40 19.48
C ASP A 80 10.04 13.17 18.29
N PHE A 81 8.99 13.94 18.58
CA PHE A 81 8.29 14.75 17.59
C PHE A 81 8.85 16.17 17.44
N THR A 82 10.00 16.48 18.02
CA THR A 82 10.67 17.77 17.84
C THR A 82 10.87 18.07 16.35
N ASN A 83 10.48 19.27 15.92
CA ASN A 83 10.58 19.74 14.53
C ASN A 83 9.76 18.95 13.50
N THR A 84 8.73 18.20 13.92
CA THR A 84 7.88 17.42 12.99
C THR A 84 6.61 18.12 12.52
N LEU A 85 6.29 19.29 13.08
CA LEU A 85 5.04 20.02 12.81
C LEU A 85 4.84 20.33 11.31
N PRO A 86 3.60 20.51 10.84
CA PRO A 86 3.31 20.94 9.48
C PRO A 86 4.08 22.21 9.08
N PRO A 87 4.49 22.37 7.81
CA PRO A 87 5.09 23.60 7.30
C PRO A 87 4.04 24.67 7.00
N GLU A 88 2.79 24.24 6.79
CA GLU A 88 1.67 25.09 6.41
C GLU A 88 0.56 24.96 7.46
N LYS A 89 -0.13 26.07 7.74
CA LYS A 89 -1.30 26.06 8.62
C LYS A 89 -2.52 25.57 7.83
N ILE A 90 -3.15 24.51 8.31
CA ILE A 90 -4.40 23.97 7.74
C ILE A 90 -5.48 24.09 8.81
N GLY A 91 -6.58 24.76 8.45
CA GLY A 91 -7.77 24.90 9.30
C GLY A 91 -7.54 25.66 10.62
N PRO A 92 -8.46 25.48 11.58
CA PRO A 92 -9.67 24.65 11.48
C PRO A 92 -10.72 25.26 10.54
N PHE A 93 -11.55 24.41 9.94
CA PHE A 93 -12.70 24.80 9.12
C PHE A 93 -14.01 24.32 9.76
N GLU A 94 -15.14 24.94 9.42
CA GLU A 94 -16.45 24.58 9.99
C GLU A 94 -16.83 23.12 9.76
N SER A 95 -16.39 22.53 8.64
CA SER A 95 -16.56 21.10 8.33
C SER A 95 -15.93 20.15 9.35
N TRP A 96 -14.93 20.59 10.13
CA TRP A 96 -14.24 19.77 11.12
C TRP A 96 -15.10 19.50 12.35
N PHE A 97 -16.09 20.36 12.59
CA PHE A 97 -16.93 20.33 13.79
C PHE A 97 -18.28 19.67 13.54
N ASP A 98 -18.63 19.46 12.27
CA ASP A 98 -19.80 18.68 11.89
C ASP A 98 -19.45 17.19 11.83
N VAL A 99 -19.96 16.45 12.80
CA VAL A 99 -19.71 15.01 12.95
C VAL A 99 -20.13 14.18 11.73
N THR A 100 -21.03 14.72 10.89
CA THR A 100 -21.54 14.03 9.70
C THR A 100 -20.71 14.30 8.45
N LYS A 101 -19.83 15.32 8.48
CA LYS A 101 -19.04 15.77 7.34
C LYS A 101 -17.74 14.99 7.20
N ILE A 102 -16.90 14.99 8.24
CA ILE A 102 -15.63 14.26 8.26
C ILE A 102 -15.75 13.05 9.19
N VAL A 103 -15.73 11.86 8.60
CA VAL A 103 -16.05 10.59 9.28
C VAL A 103 -14.93 9.54 9.15
N SER A 104 -13.96 9.76 8.26
CA SER A 104 -12.94 8.76 7.89
C SER A 104 -11.48 9.20 8.03
N LEU A 105 -11.23 10.42 8.53
CA LEU A 105 -9.91 10.91 8.93
C LEU A 105 -10.01 11.73 10.20
N ASP A 106 -8.87 11.94 10.88
CA ASP A 106 -8.75 12.82 12.05
C ASP A 106 -8.51 14.28 11.63
N PRO A 107 -9.45 15.22 11.83
CA PRO A 107 -9.25 16.63 11.45
C PRO A 107 -8.06 17.31 12.16
N TRP A 108 -7.71 16.87 13.37
CA TRP A 108 -6.62 17.39 14.19
C TRP A 108 -5.33 16.54 14.07
N GLY A 109 -5.34 15.52 13.20
CA GLY A 109 -4.30 14.50 13.12
C GLY A 109 -2.90 15.01 12.81
N HIS A 110 -2.78 16.21 12.21
CA HIS A 110 -1.52 16.85 11.80
C HIS A 110 -0.85 17.69 12.88
N VAL A 111 -1.53 17.95 14.00
CA VAL A 111 -1.07 18.87 15.06
C VAL A 111 -1.19 18.28 16.48
N GLN A 112 -1.42 16.97 16.59
CA GLN A 112 -1.57 16.30 17.89
C GLN A 112 -0.36 16.48 18.81
N GLN A 113 0.84 16.53 18.24
CA GLN A 113 2.10 16.71 18.97
C GLN A 113 2.23 18.09 19.64
N ASP A 114 1.54 19.11 19.12
CA ASP A 114 1.44 20.44 19.72
C ASP A 114 0.32 20.49 20.77
N ILE A 115 -0.88 20.01 20.39
CA ILE A 115 -2.06 20.01 21.26
C ILE A 115 -1.83 19.23 22.57
N PHE A 116 -1.14 18.09 22.48
CA PHE A 116 -0.94 17.15 23.59
C PHE A 116 0.53 17.01 24.02
N GLU A 117 1.37 18.02 23.75
CA GLU A 117 2.81 18.03 24.07
C GLU A 117 3.10 17.59 25.51
N GLU A 118 2.36 18.12 26.49
CA GLU A 118 2.54 17.79 27.90
C GLU A 118 2.31 16.29 28.19
N ARG A 119 1.31 15.69 27.55
CA ARG A 119 0.97 14.27 27.75
C ARG A 119 2.01 13.36 27.12
N ILE A 120 2.50 13.74 25.94
CA ILE A 120 3.52 13.05 25.15
C ILE A 120 4.87 13.12 25.87
N SER A 121 5.30 14.30 26.30
CA SER A 121 6.59 14.53 26.98
C SER A 121 6.69 13.81 28.33
N LYS A 122 5.61 13.82 29.13
CA LYS A 122 5.53 13.00 30.36
C LYS A 122 5.41 11.50 30.06
N GLY A 123 5.09 11.15 28.81
CA GLY A 123 4.83 9.78 28.34
C GLY A 123 3.72 9.07 29.09
N THR A 124 2.71 9.86 29.49
CA THR A 124 1.48 9.37 30.10
C THR A 124 0.62 8.59 29.10
N LEU A 125 0.73 8.90 27.80
CA LEU A 125 0.10 8.18 26.70
C LEU A 125 1.02 8.14 25.48
N ASP A 126 0.87 7.09 24.65
CA ASP A 126 1.44 7.02 23.30
C ASP A 126 0.40 7.59 22.32
N ILE A 127 0.50 8.90 22.06
CA ILE A 127 -0.32 9.63 21.09
C ILE A 127 0.53 9.83 19.83
N ARG A 128 0.01 9.48 18.67
CA ARG A 128 0.74 9.58 17.40
C ARG A 128 -0.09 10.32 16.35
N PRO A 129 0.53 11.29 15.64
CA PRO A 129 -0.11 11.93 14.49
C PRO A 129 -0.60 10.88 13.49
N THR A 130 -1.83 11.08 13.01
CA THR A 130 -2.43 10.29 11.93
C THR A 130 -2.35 11.03 10.59
N ILE A 131 -1.92 12.29 10.60
CA ILE A 131 -1.65 13.08 9.41
C ILE A 131 -0.26 13.70 9.57
N ALA A 132 0.52 13.73 8.50
CA ALA A 132 1.76 14.51 8.47
C ALA A 132 1.81 15.31 7.17
N VAL A 133 2.22 16.58 7.28
CA VAL A 133 2.29 17.51 6.14
C VAL A 133 3.74 17.92 5.94
N THR A 134 4.24 17.88 4.71
CA THR A 134 5.62 18.27 4.34
C THR A 134 5.63 19.06 3.03
N LYS A 135 6.71 19.79 2.76
CA LYS A 135 7.00 20.36 1.43
C LYS A 135 7.95 19.47 0.64
N SER A 136 7.81 19.47 -0.69
CA SER A 136 8.71 18.78 -1.61
C SER A 136 8.73 19.42 -2.98
N HIS A 137 9.78 19.12 -3.73
CA HIS A 137 9.83 19.36 -5.17
C HIS A 137 9.56 18.04 -5.90
N LEU A 138 8.79 18.13 -6.97
CA LEU A 138 8.51 17.04 -7.89
C LEU A 138 9.26 17.29 -9.19
N ASP A 139 9.92 16.26 -9.70
CA ASP A 139 10.61 16.25 -10.97
C ASP A 139 10.02 15.16 -11.87
N LEU A 140 9.09 15.57 -12.74
CA LEU A 140 8.44 14.68 -13.70
C LEU A 140 8.86 15.04 -15.13
N PRO A 141 9.32 14.06 -15.92
CA PRO A 141 9.63 14.24 -17.34
C PRO A 141 8.51 14.91 -18.14
N GLU A 142 7.26 14.61 -17.81
CA GLU A 142 6.09 15.15 -18.50
C GLU A 142 5.86 16.64 -18.19
N ILE A 143 6.17 17.11 -16.98
CA ILE A 143 6.12 18.54 -16.65
C ILE A 143 7.23 19.27 -17.39
N LYS A 144 8.45 18.72 -17.41
CA LYS A 144 9.58 19.28 -18.17
C LYS A 144 9.24 19.45 -19.65
N LYS A 145 8.60 18.43 -20.23
CA LYS A 145 8.11 18.49 -21.61
C LYS A 145 7.07 19.60 -21.80
N ALA A 146 6.08 19.71 -20.91
CA ALA A 146 5.04 20.75 -20.97
C ALA A 146 5.61 22.18 -20.85
N VAL A 147 6.66 22.38 -20.05
CA VAL A 147 7.40 23.65 -19.98
C VAL A 147 8.15 23.90 -21.29
N ALA A 148 8.87 22.90 -21.79
CA ALA A 148 9.65 23.02 -23.03
C ALA A 148 8.78 23.32 -24.27
N THR A 149 7.55 22.80 -24.32
CA THR A 149 6.59 23.06 -25.41
C THR A 149 5.79 24.35 -25.21
N GLY A 150 5.96 25.06 -24.09
CA GLY A 150 5.20 26.27 -23.76
C GLY A 150 3.75 26.04 -23.36
N GLU A 151 3.37 24.79 -23.05
CA GLU A 151 2.03 24.46 -22.52
C GLU A 151 1.87 25.00 -21.09
N LEU A 152 2.94 24.91 -20.28
CA LEU A 152 3.02 25.51 -18.95
C LEU A 152 4.07 26.62 -18.94
N ILE A 153 3.71 27.79 -18.41
CA ILE A 153 4.60 28.94 -18.29
C ILE A 153 5.10 29.02 -16.83
N PRO A 154 6.40 28.84 -16.56
CA PRO A 154 6.97 28.92 -15.22
C PRO A 154 6.76 30.29 -14.55
N ASP A 155 6.42 30.28 -13.26
CA ASP A 155 6.33 31.48 -12.41
C ASP A 155 7.53 31.65 -11.46
N LYS A 156 8.48 30.70 -11.51
CA LYS A 156 9.68 30.63 -10.66
C LYS A 156 9.40 30.49 -9.15
N LYS A 157 8.16 30.18 -8.78
CA LYS A 157 7.74 29.97 -7.39
C LYS A 157 7.10 28.60 -7.22
N ILE A 158 6.05 28.33 -7.99
CA ILE A 158 5.35 27.06 -8.02
C ILE A 158 6.03 26.15 -9.04
N LEU A 159 6.30 26.68 -10.24
CA LEU A 159 6.92 25.96 -11.34
C LEU A 159 8.23 26.65 -11.74
N GLY A 160 9.34 25.92 -11.63
CA GLY A 160 10.67 26.33 -12.06
C GLY A 160 10.84 26.28 -13.58
N GLU A 161 11.84 27.01 -14.09
CA GLU A 161 12.21 26.99 -15.52
C GLU A 161 12.71 25.62 -15.98
N ASP A 162 13.25 24.83 -15.06
CA ASP A 162 13.70 23.46 -15.26
C ASP A 162 12.57 22.42 -15.13
N GLY A 163 11.32 22.86 -14.94
CA GLY A 163 10.15 22.00 -14.72
C GLY A 163 10.03 21.45 -13.30
N SER A 164 10.88 21.86 -12.36
CA SER A 164 10.72 21.50 -10.94
C SER A 164 9.44 22.11 -10.38
N LEU A 165 8.64 21.29 -9.70
CA LEU A 165 7.34 21.70 -9.16
C LEU A 165 7.35 21.70 -7.63
N SER A 166 7.20 22.88 -7.01
CA SER A 166 7.03 23.01 -5.57
C SER A 166 5.63 22.57 -5.15
N THR A 167 5.56 21.70 -4.14
CA THR A 167 4.31 21.09 -3.66
C THR A 167 4.29 20.96 -2.14
N THR A 168 3.11 21.17 -1.55
CA THR A 168 2.82 20.72 -0.19
C THR A 168 2.13 19.37 -0.26
N LYS A 169 2.51 18.43 0.59
CA LYS A 169 1.96 17.07 0.59
C LYS A 169 1.50 16.68 1.98
N ALA A 170 0.35 16.03 2.09
CA ALA A 170 -0.14 15.48 3.36
C ALA A 170 -0.41 13.98 3.22
N ALA A 171 0.28 13.17 4.03
CA ALA A 171 0.01 11.75 4.20
C ALA A 171 -1.04 11.58 5.30
N ILE A 172 -2.05 10.75 5.07
CA ILE A 172 -3.22 10.59 5.94
C ILE A 172 -3.47 9.10 6.19
N GLU A 173 -3.40 8.71 7.47
CA GLU A 173 -3.90 7.44 7.97
C GLU A 173 -5.41 7.52 8.22
N PRO A 174 -6.19 6.50 7.81
CA PRO A 174 -7.63 6.49 7.98
C PRO A 174 -8.03 6.34 9.46
N VAL A 175 -8.99 7.15 9.89
CA VAL A 175 -9.60 7.08 11.23
C VAL A 175 -11.11 7.15 11.07
N TRP A 176 -11.78 6.03 11.26
CA TRP A 176 -13.23 5.91 11.03
C TRP A 176 -14.02 6.15 12.31
N ASN A 177 -14.94 7.10 12.26
CA ASN A 177 -16.05 7.21 13.20
C ASN A 177 -17.16 6.23 12.76
N LEU A 178 -17.17 5.03 13.35
CA LEU A 178 -18.00 3.90 12.90
C LEU A 178 -19.50 4.22 12.78
N PRO A 179 -20.16 4.89 13.76
CA PRO A 179 -21.55 5.32 13.62
C PRO A 179 -21.82 6.14 12.35
N GLU A 180 -20.97 7.12 12.06
CA GLU A 180 -21.19 8.06 10.95
C GLU A 180 -20.76 7.46 9.61
N VAL A 181 -19.71 6.62 9.60
CA VAL A 181 -19.32 5.81 8.44
C VAL A 181 -20.45 4.85 8.04
N ALA A 182 -21.09 4.18 9.01
CA ALA A 182 -22.22 3.29 8.73
C ALA A 182 -23.40 4.03 8.08
N LYS A 183 -23.74 5.22 8.59
CA LYS A 183 -24.75 6.11 7.98
C LYS A 183 -24.36 6.53 6.56
N ARG A 184 -23.09 6.90 6.33
CA ARG A 184 -22.58 7.26 4.99
C ARG A 184 -22.72 6.11 4.00
N PHE A 185 -22.52 4.87 4.46
CA PHE A 185 -22.72 3.64 3.69
C PHE A 185 -24.17 3.13 3.68
N GLN A 186 -25.11 3.86 4.29
CA GLN A 186 -26.53 3.50 4.36
C GLN A 186 -26.78 2.11 4.98
N CYS A 187 -26.02 1.78 6.03
CA CYS A 187 -26.16 0.52 6.78
C CYS A 187 -26.13 0.78 8.29
N GLU A 188 -26.57 -0.21 9.08
CA GLU A 188 -26.50 -0.16 10.54
C GLU A 188 -25.05 -0.31 11.05
N GLU A 189 -24.68 0.41 12.11
CA GLU A 189 -23.34 0.32 12.72
C GLU A 189 -22.99 -1.12 13.12
N SER A 190 -23.96 -1.86 13.66
CA SER A 190 -23.81 -3.27 14.05
C SER A 190 -23.53 -4.16 12.84
N THR A 191 -24.26 -3.96 11.74
CA THR A 191 -24.03 -4.68 10.48
C THR A 191 -22.64 -4.40 9.93
N LEU A 192 -22.23 -3.13 9.86
CA LEU A 192 -20.89 -2.76 9.38
C LEU A 192 -19.79 -3.45 10.21
N ARG A 193 -19.88 -3.35 11.54
CA ARG A 193 -18.93 -3.99 12.47
C ARG A 193 -18.87 -5.50 12.29
N HIS A 194 -20.03 -6.15 12.27
CA HIS A 194 -20.11 -7.61 12.13
C HIS A 194 -19.55 -8.09 10.80
N VAL A 195 -19.90 -7.43 9.70
CA VAL A 195 -19.42 -7.81 8.37
C VAL A 195 -17.92 -7.57 8.25
N ILE A 196 -17.38 -6.44 8.73
CA ILE A 196 -15.93 -6.24 8.75
C ILE A 196 -15.25 -7.35 9.55
N TYR A 197 -15.74 -7.68 10.75
CA TYR A 197 -15.19 -8.77 11.55
C TYR A 197 -15.22 -10.12 10.82
N GLU A 198 -16.36 -10.52 10.26
CA GLU A 198 -16.50 -11.80 9.56
C GLU A 198 -15.64 -11.87 8.29
N GLN A 199 -15.67 -10.81 7.48
CA GLN A 199 -15.03 -10.78 6.16
C GLN A 199 -13.52 -10.54 6.23
N THR A 200 -13.02 -10.15 7.39
CA THR A 200 -11.59 -10.10 7.69
C THR A 200 -11.08 -11.42 8.30
N GLY A 201 -11.93 -12.45 8.43
CA GLY A 201 -11.54 -13.72 9.04
C GLY A 201 -11.41 -13.65 10.56
N GLY A 202 -12.03 -12.65 11.20
CA GLY A 202 -12.01 -12.48 12.66
C GLY A 202 -10.86 -11.62 13.20
N MET A 203 -10.18 -10.85 12.34
CA MET A 203 -9.00 -10.02 12.68
C MET A 203 -9.28 -8.82 13.61
N PHE A 204 -10.52 -8.61 14.05
CA PHE A 204 -10.85 -7.44 14.88
C PHE A 204 -11.96 -7.79 15.88
N PRO A 205 -11.70 -8.65 16.88
CA PRO A 205 -12.74 -9.09 17.82
C PRO A 205 -13.44 -7.91 18.52
N GLU A 206 -12.73 -6.81 18.75
CA GLU A 206 -13.27 -5.59 19.37
C GLU A 206 -14.37 -4.90 18.56
N LEU A 207 -14.47 -5.12 17.24
CA LEU A 207 -15.61 -4.64 16.45
C LEU A 207 -16.93 -5.20 16.98
N VAL A 208 -16.91 -6.41 17.55
CA VAL A 208 -18.08 -7.10 18.11
C VAL A 208 -18.10 -6.99 19.64
N THR A 209 -16.95 -7.10 20.31
CA THR A 209 -16.89 -7.20 21.78
C THR A 209 -16.81 -5.85 22.50
N ARG A 210 -16.54 -4.75 21.77
CA ARG A 210 -16.35 -3.40 22.33
C ARG A 210 -17.20 -2.35 21.60
N PRO A 211 -18.54 -2.38 21.74
CA PRO A 211 -19.43 -1.41 21.13
C PRO A 211 -19.24 0.03 21.67
N ASP A 212 -18.56 0.19 22.82
CA ASP A 212 -18.14 1.46 23.40
C ASP A 212 -17.02 2.14 22.59
N LEU A 213 -16.15 1.38 21.91
CA LEU A 213 -15.12 1.93 21.04
C LEU A 213 -15.74 2.35 19.71
N LYS A 214 -15.91 3.65 19.50
CA LYS A 214 -16.53 4.22 18.29
C LYS A 214 -15.56 4.48 17.15
N LEU A 215 -14.27 4.43 17.42
CA LEU A 215 -13.23 4.71 16.44
C LEU A 215 -12.55 3.43 15.95
N PHE A 216 -12.24 3.38 14.67
CA PHE A 216 -11.54 2.27 14.03
C PHE A 216 -10.41 2.82 13.15
N LEU A 217 -9.21 2.28 13.30
CA LEU A 217 -8.07 2.52 12.42
C LEU A 217 -7.97 1.29 11.49
N PRO A 218 -8.70 1.27 10.36
CA PRO A 218 -8.61 0.15 9.43
C PRO A 218 -7.19 0.05 8.89
N PRO A 219 -6.58 -1.15 8.85
CA PRO A 219 -5.32 -1.37 8.12
C PRO A 219 -5.59 -1.45 6.62
N ILE A 220 -6.28 -0.44 6.08
CA ILE A 220 -6.28 -0.13 4.66
C ILE A 220 -5.16 0.87 4.42
N ASN A 221 -4.46 0.75 3.30
CA ASN A 221 -3.45 1.72 2.95
C ASN A 221 -4.10 3.12 2.91
N GLY A 222 -3.43 4.12 3.49
CA GLY A 222 -3.96 5.48 3.62
C GLY A 222 -4.07 6.21 2.28
N LEU A 223 -4.13 7.54 2.35
CA LEU A 223 -4.08 8.39 1.16
C LEU A 223 -3.05 9.49 1.33
N THR A 224 -2.59 10.04 0.22
CA THR A 224 -1.71 11.21 0.19
C THR A 224 -2.33 12.27 -0.71
N VAL A 225 -2.44 13.51 -0.23
CA VAL A 225 -2.84 14.66 -1.05
C VAL A 225 -1.63 15.50 -1.41
N TYR A 226 -1.51 15.86 -2.68
CA TYR A 226 -0.53 16.80 -3.22
C TYR A 226 -1.25 18.11 -3.52
N ILE A 227 -0.76 19.18 -2.94
CA ILE A 227 -1.28 20.53 -3.04
C ILE A 227 -0.27 21.33 -3.85
N ILE A 228 -0.73 21.82 -5.00
CA ILE A 228 0.04 22.64 -5.93
C ILE A 228 -0.49 24.07 -5.80
N GLY A 229 0.40 25.02 -5.51
CA GLY A 229 0.02 26.38 -5.13
C GLY A 229 -0.15 26.57 -3.61
N SER A 230 -0.81 27.65 -3.21
CA SER A 230 -0.97 28.02 -1.80
C SER A 230 -2.02 27.18 -1.09
N VAL A 231 -1.73 26.70 0.11
CA VAL A 231 -2.74 26.03 0.96
C VAL A 231 -3.87 27.00 1.34
N ALA A 232 -3.55 28.28 1.50
CA ALA A 232 -4.50 29.31 1.91
C ALA A 232 -5.51 29.68 0.82
N SER A 233 -5.24 29.39 -0.47
CA SER A 233 -6.18 29.67 -1.56
C SER A 233 -7.26 28.59 -1.71
N ILE A 234 -7.07 27.38 -1.17
CA ILE A 234 -8.01 26.26 -1.28
C ILE A 234 -9.46 26.61 -0.82
N PRO A 235 -9.66 27.26 0.35
CA PRO A 235 -11.02 27.58 0.80
C PRO A 235 -11.63 28.84 0.13
N ASP A 236 -10.85 29.60 -0.65
CA ASP A 236 -11.31 30.82 -1.32
C ASP A 236 -12.02 30.48 -2.64
N THR A 237 -13.34 30.63 -2.65
CA THR A 237 -14.18 30.28 -3.82
C THR A 237 -14.06 31.26 -5.00
N THR A 238 -13.32 32.36 -4.83
CA THR A 238 -13.04 33.34 -5.90
C THR A 238 -11.80 32.96 -6.72
N LEU A 239 -10.96 32.07 -6.21
CA LEU A 239 -9.76 31.59 -6.86
C LEU A 239 -10.00 30.22 -7.52
N PRO A 240 -9.31 29.89 -8.62
CA PRO A 240 -9.56 28.64 -9.33
C PRO A 240 -9.05 27.43 -8.53
N LEU A 241 -9.93 26.45 -8.31
CA LEU A 241 -9.58 25.16 -7.71
C LEU A 241 -9.76 24.02 -8.72
N VAL A 242 -8.67 23.29 -8.99
CA VAL A 242 -8.71 22.05 -9.76
C VAL A 242 -8.46 20.87 -8.85
N VAL A 243 -9.26 19.81 -8.99
CA VAL A 243 -9.11 18.59 -8.20
C VAL A 243 -9.02 17.38 -9.12
N ARG A 244 -8.09 16.47 -8.81
CA ARG A 244 -8.03 15.12 -9.35
C ARG A 244 -8.05 14.14 -8.19
N MET A 245 -9.08 13.30 -8.14
CA MET A 245 -9.12 12.15 -7.25
C MET A 245 -8.63 10.91 -8.00
N HIS A 246 -7.45 10.43 -7.64
CA HIS A 246 -6.77 9.32 -8.27
C HIS A 246 -6.75 8.11 -7.33
N ASP A 247 -7.11 6.94 -7.84
CA ASP A 247 -6.95 5.69 -7.11
C ASP A 247 -5.71 4.98 -7.66
N GLU A 248 -4.86 4.50 -6.76
CA GLU A 248 -3.61 3.82 -7.06
C GLU A 248 -3.81 2.68 -8.08
N SER A 249 -2.91 2.66 -9.06
CA SER A 249 -2.76 1.61 -10.05
C SER A 249 -1.28 1.40 -10.28
N GLY A 250 -0.61 0.63 -9.42
CA GLY A 250 0.86 0.54 -9.37
C GLY A 250 1.51 0.19 -10.70
N ASP A 251 0.97 -0.77 -11.44
CA ASP A 251 1.48 -1.15 -12.77
C ASP A 251 1.33 -0.03 -13.82
N SER A 252 0.30 0.81 -13.73
CA SER A 252 0.13 1.97 -14.62
C SER A 252 0.92 3.18 -14.13
N ASP A 253 0.74 3.56 -12.88
CA ASP A 253 1.29 4.78 -12.28
C ASP A 253 2.82 4.74 -12.23
N ILE A 254 3.41 3.60 -11.85
CA ILE A 254 4.87 3.45 -11.68
C ILE A 254 5.51 2.93 -12.97
N PHE A 255 4.95 1.89 -13.58
CA PHE A 255 5.58 1.19 -14.71
C PHE A 255 5.01 1.59 -16.08
N GLY A 256 3.98 2.43 -16.14
CA GLY A 256 3.42 2.92 -17.41
C GLY A 256 2.70 1.83 -18.21
N ALA A 257 2.05 0.87 -17.56
CA ALA A 257 1.28 -0.17 -18.26
C ALA A 257 0.22 0.44 -19.20
N ASP A 258 0.29 0.09 -20.49
CA ASP A 258 -0.52 0.66 -21.57
C ASP A 258 -1.98 0.19 -21.59
N ALA A 259 -2.27 -0.87 -20.84
CA ALA A 259 -3.61 -1.45 -20.69
C ALA A 259 -4.51 -0.59 -19.79
N SER A 260 -4.01 0.53 -19.24
CA SER A 260 -4.79 1.40 -18.37
C SER A 260 -4.67 2.89 -18.67
N THR A 261 -5.76 3.62 -18.39
CA THR A 261 -5.81 5.08 -18.46
C THR A 261 -5.38 5.80 -17.17
N CYS A 262 -5.03 5.06 -16.11
CA CYS A 262 -4.70 5.64 -14.80
C CYS A 262 -3.57 6.69 -14.88
N ARG A 263 -2.38 6.32 -15.36
CA ARG A 263 -1.24 7.25 -15.46
C ARG A 263 -1.54 8.46 -16.36
N PRO A 264 -2.09 8.32 -17.58
CA PRO A 264 -2.47 9.46 -18.41
C PRO A 264 -3.42 10.46 -17.71
N TYR A 265 -4.42 9.95 -16.98
CA TYR A 265 -5.30 10.81 -16.21
C TYR A 265 -4.61 11.49 -15.02
N LEU A 266 -3.68 10.80 -14.36
CA LEU A 266 -2.88 11.39 -13.27
C LEU A 266 -2.07 12.57 -13.79
N LEU A 267 -1.35 12.37 -14.89
CA LEU A 267 -0.52 13.39 -15.54
C LEU A 267 -1.37 14.57 -16.04
N HIS A 268 -2.49 14.31 -16.71
CA HIS A 268 -3.42 15.36 -17.14
C HIS A 268 -3.98 16.15 -15.93
N GLY A 269 -4.32 15.45 -14.85
CA GLY A 269 -4.75 16.08 -13.61
C GLY A 269 -3.68 16.97 -12.98
N ILE A 270 -2.41 16.53 -12.99
CA ILE A 270 -1.26 17.33 -12.53
C ILE A 270 -1.12 18.60 -13.38
N THR A 271 -1.15 18.49 -14.72
CA THR A 271 -1.05 19.65 -15.62
C THR A 271 -2.16 20.68 -15.37
N GLU A 272 -3.41 20.25 -15.26
CA GLU A 272 -4.54 21.15 -14.97
C GLU A 272 -4.41 21.80 -13.57
N CYS A 273 -3.94 21.04 -12.59
CA CYS A 273 -3.67 21.54 -11.24
C CYS A 273 -2.58 22.63 -11.22
N ILE A 274 -1.49 22.43 -11.97
CA ILE A 274 -0.44 23.45 -12.14
C ILE A 274 -1.04 24.70 -12.80
N GLY A 275 -1.83 24.53 -13.85
CA GLY A 275 -2.47 25.64 -14.56
C GLY A 275 -3.38 26.51 -13.67
N ALA A 276 -4.07 25.92 -12.69
CA ALA A 276 -4.86 26.67 -11.71
C ALA A 276 -4.00 27.38 -10.66
N ALA A 277 -2.97 26.69 -10.16
CA ALA A 277 -2.03 27.25 -9.19
C ALA A 277 -1.28 28.47 -9.75
N LEU A 278 -0.85 28.42 -11.01
CA LEU A 278 -0.19 29.55 -11.70
C LEU A 278 -1.11 30.77 -11.89
N LYS A 279 -2.43 30.60 -11.79
CA LYS A 279 -3.43 31.68 -11.81
C LYS A 279 -3.75 32.22 -10.41
N GLY A 280 -2.96 31.86 -9.40
CA GLY A 280 -3.14 32.25 -8.00
C GLY A 280 -4.08 31.34 -7.20
N GLY A 281 -4.66 30.32 -7.82
CA GLY A 281 -5.52 29.35 -7.17
C GLY A 281 -4.76 28.17 -6.55
N ALA A 282 -5.36 26.99 -6.62
CA ALA A 282 -4.75 25.75 -6.14
C ALA A 282 -5.13 24.54 -7.00
N GLY A 283 -4.26 23.55 -6.98
CA GLY A 283 -4.49 22.23 -7.56
C GLY A 283 -4.35 21.13 -6.51
N LEU A 284 -5.27 20.18 -6.48
CA LEU A 284 -5.28 19.06 -5.53
C LEU A 284 -5.24 17.72 -6.26
N ILE A 285 -4.18 16.95 -6.06
CA ILE A 285 -4.14 15.53 -6.43
C ILE A 285 -4.33 14.69 -5.18
N VAL A 286 -5.49 14.05 -5.04
CA VAL A 286 -5.75 13.08 -3.97
C VAL A 286 -5.37 11.70 -4.49
N TYR A 287 -4.32 11.10 -3.95
CA TYR A 287 -3.83 9.77 -4.30
C TYR A 287 -4.26 8.74 -3.25
N SER A 288 -5.32 7.99 -3.55
CA SER A 288 -5.94 7.01 -2.67
C SER A 288 -5.46 5.60 -2.97
N ARG A 289 -4.98 4.86 -1.97
CA ARG A 289 -4.34 3.55 -2.14
C ARG A 289 -5.33 2.38 -2.25
N GLN A 290 -6.25 2.47 -3.20
CA GLN A 290 -7.33 1.49 -3.43
C GLN A 290 -7.10 0.68 -4.73
N GLU A 291 -5.99 -0.05 -4.78
CA GLU A 291 -5.53 -0.82 -5.95
C GLU A 291 -6.59 -1.79 -6.50
N GLY A 292 -6.62 -1.96 -7.82
CA GLY A 292 -7.45 -2.97 -8.48
C GLY A 292 -8.95 -2.79 -8.26
N ASN A 293 -9.44 -1.55 -8.24
CA ASN A 293 -10.83 -1.22 -7.89
C ASN A 293 -11.22 -1.69 -6.47
N GLY A 294 -10.28 -1.63 -5.52
CA GLY A 294 -10.47 -2.10 -4.15
C GLY A 294 -10.37 -3.62 -3.98
N LEU A 295 -9.90 -4.35 -4.98
CA LEU A 295 -9.80 -5.82 -4.97
C LEU A 295 -8.36 -6.34 -4.84
N GLY A 296 -7.37 -5.47 -5.02
CA GLY A 296 -5.96 -5.86 -5.00
C GLY A 296 -5.41 -6.30 -6.36
N GLU A 297 -4.09 -6.43 -6.42
CA GLU A 297 -3.35 -6.60 -7.67
C GLU A 297 -3.46 -8.01 -8.27
N VAL A 298 -3.51 -9.05 -7.42
CA VAL A 298 -3.71 -10.44 -7.88
C VAL A 298 -5.05 -10.55 -8.62
N PHE A 299 -6.14 -10.05 -8.04
CA PHE A 299 -7.45 -10.02 -8.69
C PHE A 299 -7.44 -9.24 -10.00
N LYS A 300 -6.79 -8.07 -10.02
CA LYS A 300 -6.63 -7.26 -11.24
C LYS A 300 -5.98 -8.08 -12.36
N PHE A 301 -4.92 -8.84 -12.07
CA PHE A 301 -4.22 -9.64 -13.07
C PHE A 301 -5.03 -10.87 -13.51
N LEU A 302 -5.77 -11.51 -12.60
CA LEU A 302 -6.72 -12.58 -12.95
C LEU A 302 -7.81 -12.07 -13.93
N VAL A 303 -8.33 -10.85 -13.70
CA VAL A 303 -9.29 -10.21 -14.60
C VAL A 303 -8.65 -9.90 -15.96
N HIS A 304 -7.40 -9.42 -15.99
CA HIS A 304 -6.67 -9.23 -17.25
C HIS A 304 -6.50 -10.54 -18.01
N ASN A 305 -6.13 -11.64 -17.34
CA ASN A 305 -5.99 -12.94 -17.98
C ASN A 305 -7.30 -13.43 -18.59
N ALA A 306 -8.42 -13.31 -17.85
CA ALA A 306 -9.73 -13.67 -18.36
C ALA A 306 -10.15 -12.83 -19.57
N ARG A 307 -9.91 -11.52 -19.54
CA ARG A 307 -10.17 -10.61 -20.67
C ARG A 307 -9.32 -10.98 -21.88
N ASN A 308 -8.03 -11.25 -21.69
CA ASN A 308 -7.14 -11.65 -22.77
C ASN A 308 -7.57 -12.97 -23.42
N LYS A 309 -8.03 -13.95 -22.65
CA LYS A 309 -8.48 -15.25 -23.18
C LYS A 309 -9.85 -15.21 -23.86
N LEU A 310 -10.78 -14.43 -23.32
CA LEU A 310 -12.16 -14.36 -23.83
C LEU A 310 -12.38 -13.25 -24.86
N GLY A 311 -11.36 -12.44 -25.13
CA GLY A 311 -11.43 -11.27 -25.98
C GLY A 311 -11.79 -10.02 -25.17
N ASP A 312 -10.93 -9.00 -25.26
CA ASP A 312 -11.12 -7.74 -24.56
C ASP A 312 -12.13 -6.86 -25.31
N SER A 313 -13.29 -6.61 -24.70
CA SER A 313 -14.38 -5.82 -25.27
C SER A 313 -15.07 -5.01 -24.17
N VAL A 314 -15.82 -3.97 -24.58
CA VAL A 314 -16.58 -3.13 -23.65
C VAL A 314 -17.56 -3.97 -22.81
N ASP A 315 -18.24 -4.92 -23.43
CA ASP A 315 -19.19 -5.82 -22.76
C ASP A 315 -18.50 -6.78 -21.77
N ASN A 316 -17.29 -7.23 -22.11
CA ASN A 316 -16.55 -8.18 -21.28
C ASN A 316 -15.85 -7.51 -20.09
N PHE A 317 -15.48 -6.23 -20.16
CA PHE A 317 -14.68 -5.55 -19.15
C PHE A 317 -15.22 -5.73 -17.71
N PHE A 318 -16.43 -5.24 -17.44
CA PHE A 318 -17.06 -5.34 -16.13
C PHE A 318 -17.63 -6.73 -15.84
N THR A 319 -18.01 -7.46 -16.89
CA THR A 319 -18.55 -8.82 -16.77
C THR A 319 -17.51 -9.76 -16.14
N GLN A 320 -16.25 -9.71 -16.61
CA GLN A 320 -15.19 -10.53 -16.02
C GLN A 320 -14.88 -10.13 -14.58
N GLN A 321 -14.92 -8.83 -14.27
CA GLN A 321 -14.70 -8.35 -12.91
C GLN A 321 -15.80 -8.82 -11.96
N LYS A 322 -17.08 -8.66 -12.30
CA LYS A 322 -18.21 -9.20 -11.51
C LYS A 322 -18.13 -10.71 -11.34
N ARG A 323 -17.75 -11.44 -12.39
CA ARG A 323 -17.66 -12.90 -12.36
C ARG A 323 -16.64 -13.37 -11.33
N ILE A 324 -15.44 -12.77 -11.36
CA ILE A 324 -14.30 -13.13 -10.52
C ILE A 324 -14.45 -12.58 -9.09
N ALA A 325 -14.80 -11.30 -8.94
CA ALA A 325 -14.79 -10.61 -7.64
C ALA A 325 -16.16 -10.43 -6.99
N GLY A 326 -17.25 -10.61 -7.75
CA GLY A 326 -18.62 -10.38 -7.28
C GLY A 326 -19.08 -8.92 -7.34
N VAL A 327 -18.24 -7.98 -7.79
CA VAL A 327 -18.53 -6.54 -7.80
C VAL A 327 -17.84 -5.82 -8.97
N ASP A 328 -18.43 -4.72 -9.43
CA ASP A 328 -17.80 -3.82 -10.43
C ASP A 328 -16.70 -2.94 -9.84
N ASP A 329 -16.88 -2.49 -8.59
CA ASP A 329 -15.99 -1.57 -7.90
C ASP A 329 -16.23 -1.67 -6.39
N ALA A 330 -15.20 -1.96 -5.60
CA ALA A 330 -15.29 -2.05 -4.14
C ALA A 330 -14.76 -0.80 -3.43
N ARG A 331 -14.36 0.24 -4.18
CA ARG A 331 -13.77 1.46 -3.63
C ARG A 331 -14.77 2.27 -2.81
N LEU A 332 -14.23 3.00 -1.83
CA LEU A 332 -14.98 3.79 -0.85
C LEU A 332 -15.06 5.26 -1.26
N TYR A 333 -15.71 5.55 -2.40
CA TYR A 333 -15.81 6.93 -2.89
C TYR A 333 -16.59 7.85 -1.97
N GLU A 334 -17.50 7.31 -1.17
CA GLU A 334 -18.33 8.06 -0.23
C GLU A 334 -17.51 8.66 0.93
N LEU A 335 -16.30 8.15 1.15
CA LEU A 335 -15.34 8.67 2.15
C LEU A 335 -14.35 9.67 1.54
N CYS A 336 -14.16 9.64 0.21
CA CYS A 336 -13.21 10.52 -0.48
C CYS A 336 -13.42 12.04 -0.23
N PRO A 337 -14.66 12.58 -0.09
CA PRO A 337 -14.83 14.02 0.17
C PRO A 337 -14.20 14.50 1.48
N ASP A 338 -13.98 13.62 2.46
CA ASP A 338 -13.52 13.98 3.79
C ASP A 338 -12.17 14.73 3.77
N VAL A 339 -11.24 14.37 2.88
CA VAL A 339 -9.96 15.10 2.73
C VAL A 339 -10.14 16.49 2.13
N LEU A 340 -11.10 16.67 1.22
CA LEU A 340 -11.41 17.98 0.65
C LEU A 340 -12.09 18.89 1.69
N LEU A 341 -13.00 18.31 2.48
CA LEU A 341 -13.63 18.99 3.61
C LEU A 341 -12.60 19.35 4.68
N TRP A 342 -11.60 18.50 4.91
CA TRP A 342 -10.47 18.80 5.81
C TRP A 342 -9.64 19.99 5.33
N LEU A 343 -9.49 20.16 4.02
CA LEU A 343 -8.82 21.31 3.39
C LEU A 343 -9.73 22.55 3.23
N GLY A 344 -10.99 22.48 3.69
CA GLY A 344 -11.92 23.61 3.64
C GLY A 344 -12.54 23.85 2.26
N VAL A 345 -12.45 22.87 1.34
CA VAL A 345 -13.02 22.98 -0.01
C VAL A 345 -14.54 23.13 0.05
N LYS A 346 -15.06 24.14 -0.65
CA LYS A 346 -16.50 24.40 -0.81
C LYS A 346 -16.96 24.31 -2.25
N LYS A 347 -16.08 24.64 -3.20
CA LYS A 347 -16.33 24.70 -4.63
C LYS A 347 -15.10 24.18 -5.37
N ILE A 348 -15.32 23.40 -6.42
CA ILE A 348 -14.32 22.90 -7.36
C ILE A 348 -14.65 23.47 -8.73
N ASP A 349 -13.75 24.26 -9.30
CA ASP A 349 -13.95 24.81 -10.65
C ASP A 349 -13.79 23.70 -11.70
N LYS A 350 -12.72 22.90 -11.62
CA LYS A 350 -12.59 21.70 -12.48
C LYS A 350 -12.33 20.44 -11.69
N PHE A 351 -13.19 19.44 -11.88
CA PHE A 351 -12.97 18.11 -11.36
C PHE A 351 -12.52 17.17 -12.48
N VAL A 352 -11.26 16.74 -12.47
CA VAL A 352 -10.65 15.91 -13.52
C VAL A 352 -11.07 14.45 -13.35
N THR A 353 -12.29 14.12 -13.79
CA THR A 353 -12.87 12.78 -13.71
C THR A 353 -14.06 12.61 -14.65
N THR A 354 -14.25 11.38 -15.12
CA THR A 354 -15.49 10.90 -15.76
C THR A 354 -16.27 9.94 -14.85
N ASN A 355 -15.73 9.62 -13.67
CA ASN A 355 -16.32 8.66 -12.74
C ASN A 355 -17.51 9.30 -11.99
N LYS A 356 -18.72 8.82 -12.31
CA LYS A 356 -19.98 9.29 -11.73
C LYS A 356 -20.09 9.06 -10.22
N ALA A 357 -19.51 7.99 -9.68
CA ALA A 357 -19.53 7.73 -8.24
C ALA A 357 -18.71 8.79 -7.47
N LYS A 358 -17.54 9.18 -7.99
CA LYS A 358 -16.75 10.28 -7.43
C LYS A 358 -17.53 11.60 -7.48
N ILE A 359 -18.12 11.93 -8.63
CA ILE A 359 -18.92 13.15 -8.80
C ILE A 359 -20.10 13.17 -7.80
N SER A 360 -20.82 12.05 -7.68
CA SER A 360 -21.93 11.92 -6.74
C SER A 360 -21.46 12.10 -5.30
N ALA A 361 -20.37 11.46 -4.89
CA ALA A 361 -19.85 11.56 -3.52
C ALA A 361 -19.48 13.01 -3.15
N ILE A 362 -18.80 13.73 -4.05
CA ILE A 362 -18.44 15.14 -3.85
C ILE A 362 -19.70 16.02 -3.72
N LYS A 363 -20.70 15.83 -4.59
CA LYS A 363 -21.97 16.57 -4.52
C LYS A 363 -22.74 16.27 -3.22
N THR A 364 -22.81 15.00 -2.82
CA THR A 364 -23.46 14.57 -1.56
C THR A 364 -22.78 15.18 -0.34
N ALA A 365 -21.46 15.39 -0.38
CA ALA A 365 -20.73 16.07 0.69
C ALA A 365 -21.07 17.58 0.78
N GLY A 366 -21.76 18.13 -0.21
CA GLY A 366 -22.13 19.55 -0.28
C GLY A 366 -21.04 20.43 -0.90
N ILE A 367 -20.13 19.84 -1.68
CA ILE A 367 -19.11 20.58 -2.44
C ILE A 367 -19.66 20.86 -3.84
N GLU A 368 -19.67 22.13 -4.24
CA GLU A 368 -20.06 22.55 -5.59
C GLU A 368 -19.03 22.08 -6.62
N ILE A 369 -19.48 21.58 -7.77
CA ILE A 369 -18.62 21.28 -8.92
C ILE A 369 -19.13 22.11 -10.10
N VAL A 370 -18.28 22.98 -10.66
CA VAL A 370 -18.62 23.80 -11.82
C VAL A 370 -18.53 22.97 -13.10
N GLU A 371 -17.40 22.32 -13.36
CA GLU A 371 -17.24 21.41 -14.50
C GLU A 371 -16.48 20.12 -14.15
N CYS A 372 -16.79 19.05 -14.89
CA CYS A 372 -16.04 17.80 -14.86
C CYS A 372 -15.35 17.62 -16.22
N ILE A 373 -14.04 17.39 -16.21
CA ILE A 373 -13.26 17.19 -17.44
C ILE A 373 -12.70 15.77 -17.52
N GLY A 374 -12.76 15.19 -18.72
CA GLY A 374 -12.26 13.85 -19.02
C GLY A 374 -10.84 13.87 -19.57
N LEU A 375 -10.30 12.68 -19.86
CA LEU A 375 -9.01 12.55 -20.53
C LEU A 375 -9.21 12.88 -22.03
N PRO A 376 -8.41 13.81 -22.61
CA PRO A 376 -8.41 14.06 -24.05
C PRO A 376 -8.16 12.77 -24.85
N GLU A 377 -8.84 12.61 -25.99
CA GLU A 377 -8.77 11.37 -26.80
C GLU A 377 -7.34 11.03 -27.24
N GLY A 378 -6.52 12.04 -27.56
CA GLY A 378 -5.12 11.86 -27.94
C GLY A 378 -4.20 11.37 -26.81
N LEU A 379 -4.65 11.41 -25.56
CA LEU A 379 -3.90 10.91 -24.40
C LEU A 379 -4.32 9.50 -23.97
N VAL A 380 -5.31 8.89 -24.61
CA VAL A 380 -5.75 7.52 -24.31
C VAL A 380 -4.76 6.51 -24.90
N PRO A 381 -4.06 5.69 -24.09
CA PRO A 381 -3.16 4.68 -24.60
C PRO A 381 -3.88 3.66 -25.49
N GLY A 382 -3.18 3.13 -26.49
CA GLY A 382 -3.75 2.14 -27.42
C GLY A 382 -4.36 0.93 -26.72
N GLY A 383 -3.63 0.37 -25.74
CA GLY A 383 -4.07 -0.77 -24.92
C GLY A 383 -5.24 -0.48 -23.99
N ALA A 384 -5.53 0.80 -23.69
CA ALA A 384 -6.55 1.20 -22.73
C ALA A 384 -7.86 1.66 -23.39
N LYS A 385 -7.98 1.62 -24.73
CA LYS A 385 -9.18 2.08 -25.44
C LYS A 385 -10.46 1.35 -25.01
N VAL A 386 -10.38 0.03 -24.82
CA VAL A 386 -11.51 -0.79 -24.35
C VAL A 386 -11.93 -0.38 -22.92
N GLU A 387 -10.96 -0.25 -22.00
CA GLU A 387 -11.24 0.22 -20.63
C GLU A 387 -11.88 1.61 -20.66
N SER A 388 -11.28 2.55 -21.38
CA SER A 388 -11.72 3.94 -21.46
C SER A 388 -13.18 4.01 -21.95
N ARG A 389 -13.48 3.28 -23.04
CA ARG A 389 -14.83 3.21 -23.60
C ARG A 389 -15.81 2.54 -22.65
N ALA A 390 -15.43 1.42 -22.04
CA ALA A 390 -16.29 0.70 -21.10
C ALA A 390 -16.68 1.56 -19.89
N ARG A 391 -15.73 2.36 -19.37
CA ARG A 391 -16.00 3.28 -18.26
C ARG A 391 -16.91 4.45 -18.67
N GLN A 392 -16.82 4.93 -19.90
CA GLN A 392 -17.74 5.95 -20.44
C GLN A 392 -19.15 5.40 -20.64
N ASP A 393 -19.25 4.19 -21.19
CA ASP A 393 -20.53 3.52 -21.49
C ASP A 393 -21.22 2.98 -20.24
N LEU A 394 -20.52 2.91 -19.10
CA LEU A 394 -21.08 2.56 -17.81
C LEU A 394 -22.18 3.56 -17.42
N LYS A 395 -23.42 3.24 -17.82
CA LYS A 395 -24.63 3.78 -17.21
C LYS A 395 -24.69 3.15 -15.82
N GLN A 396 -24.33 3.91 -14.78
CA GLN A 396 -24.78 3.54 -13.44
C GLN A 396 -26.31 3.53 -13.49
N VAL A 397 -26.88 2.33 -13.47
CA VAL A 397 -28.29 2.15 -13.17
C VAL A 397 -28.45 2.59 -11.72
N GLU A 398 -29.22 3.65 -11.47
CA GLU A 398 -29.62 4.02 -10.12
C GLU A 398 -30.30 2.81 -9.46
N GLY A 399 -29.56 2.18 -8.53
CA GLY A 399 -29.88 0.88 -7.97
C GLY A 399 -29.62 -0.24 -8.97
N SER A 400 -28.60 -1.07 -8.72
CA SER A 400 -28.41 -2.27 -9.52
C SER A 400 -29.70 -3.13 -9.46
N PRO A 401 -30.09 -3.82 -10.54
CA PRO A 401 -31.18 -4.78 -10.49
C PRO A 401 -31.00 -5.80 -9.35
N LEU A 402 -29.74 -6.08 -8.98
CA LEU A 402 -29.36 -6.90 -7.84
C LEU A 402 -29.76 -6.25 -6.50
N SER A 403 -29.54 -4.95 -6.30
CA SER A 403 -29.93 -4.26 -5.05
C SER A 403 -31.46 -4.17 -4.91
N LYS A 404 -32.19 -4.00 -6.02
CA LYS A 404 -33.66 -4.07 -6.05
C LYS A 404 -34.17 -5.51 -5.84
N ARG A 405 -33.53 -6.51 -6.44
CA ARG A 405 -33.89 -7.94 -6.31
C ARG A 405 -33.55 -8.52 -4.94
N LEU A 406 -32.41 -8.16 -4.36
CA LEU A 406 -32.02 -8.51 -2.97
C LEU A 406 -32.95 -7.84 -1.95
N LYS A 407 -33.36 -6.58 -2.19
CA LYS A 407 -34.41 -5.92 -1.39
C LYS A 407 -35.78 -6.61 -1.52
N MET A 408 -36.12 -7.16 -2.68
CA MET A 408 -37.39 -7.86 -2.93
C MET A 408 -37.40 -9.30 -2.38
N GLU A 409 -36.30 -10.05 -2.51
CA GLU A 409 -36.14 -11.40 -1.94
C GLU A 409 -36.08 -11.39 -0.40
N ARG A 410 -35.82 -10.22 0.21
CA ARG A 410 -35.86 -10.00 1.66
C ARG A 410 -37.24 -10.00 2.28
N SER A 411 -38.32 -9.73 1.54
CA SER A 411 -39.66 -9.81 2.14
C SER A 411 -40.00 -11.23 2.60
N ASN A 412 -39.22 -12.25 2.17
CA ASN A 412 -39.48 -13.66 2.42
C ASN A 412 -38.40 -14.41 3.23
N ARG A 413 -37.36 -13.74 3.77
CA ARG A 413 -36.39 -14.40 4.66
C ARG A 413 -36.42 -13.77 6.04
N SER A 414 -37.07 -14.46 6.98
CA SER A 414 -36.92 -14.19 8.40
C SER A 414 -35.44 -14.28 8.78
N GLY A 415 -34.94 -13.24 9.46
CA GLY A 415 -33.56 -13.12 9.90
C GLY A 415 -33.20 -14.21 10.90
N ALA A 416 -32.56 -15.28 10.43
CA ALA A 416 -31.83 -16.15 11.32
C ALA A 416 -30.64 -15.35 11.87
N ILE A 417 -30.66 -15.06 13.18
CA ILE A 417 -29.52 -14.49 13.90
C ILE A 417 -28.34 -15.45 13.69
N ARG A 418 -27.40 -15.09 12.82
CA ARG A 418 -26.14 -15.83 12.69
C ARG A 418 -25.38 -15.65 13.99
N ARG A 419 -25.10 -16.77 14.66
CA ARG A 419 -24.27 -16.80 15.86
C ARG A 419 -22.86 -16.30 15.49
N VAL A 420 -22.43 -15.19 16.10
CA VAL A 420 -21.06 -14.67 15.89
C VAL A 420 -20.07 -15.57 16.62
N VAL A 421 -19.10 -16.10 15.90
CA VAL A 421 -18.03 -16.93 16.46
C VAL A 421 -16.79 -16.06 16.65
N LEU A 422 -16.39 -15.83 17.91
CA LEU A 422 -15.23 -15.00 18.26
C LEU A 422 -13.89 -15.71 18.02
N THR A 423 -13.85 -17.02 18.24
CA THR A 423 -12.69 -17.87 17.92
C THR A 423 -13.19 -19.28 17.69
N THR A 424 -12.47 -20.03 16.87
CA THR A 424 -12.63 -21.49 16.77
C THR A 424 -11.57 -22.16 17.64
N HIS A 425 -11.84 -23.38 18.10
CA HIS A 425 -10.84 -24.22 18.76
C HIS A 425 -10.50 -25.44 17.92
N PRO A 426 -9.25 -25.94 17.93
CA PRO A 426 -8.84 -27.08 17.10
C PRO A 426 -9.64 -28.36 17.40
N THR A 427 -10.09 -28.53 18.65
CA THR A 427 -10.85 -29.70 19.12
C THR A 427 -12.37 -29.50 19.06
N GLN A 428 -12.83 -28.38 18.51
CA GLN A 428 -14.25 -28.06 18.45
C GLN A 428 -14.96 -28.97 17.43
N TYR A 429 -16.11 -29.54 17.83
CA TYR A 429 -16.93 -30.32 16.91
C TYR A 429 -17.26 -29.50 15.66
N SER A 430 -17.10 -30.10 14.48
CA SER A 430 -17.23 -29.53 13.13
C SER A 430 -16.09 -28.66 12.61
N VAL A 431 -15.05 -28.36 13.40
CA VAL A 431 -13.81 -27.73 12.89
C VAL A 431 -12.88 -28.81 12.35
N SER A 432 -12.56 -28.76 11.06
CA SER A 432 -11.73 -29.76 10.36
C SER A 432 -10.87 -29.07 9.29
N PRO A 433 -9.78 -28.38 9.69
CA PRO A 433 -8.88 -27.70 8.76
C PRO A 433 -8.40 -28.61 7.64
N ILE A 434 -8.37 -28.11 6.40
CA ILE A 434 -7.78 -28.86 5.29
C ILE A 434 -6.26 -28.94 5.50
N PRO A 435 -5.64 -30.12 5.55
CA PRO A 435 -4.20 -30.22 5.79
C PRO A 435 -3.38 -29.50 4.73
N ILE A 436 -2.26 -28.90 5.16
CA ILE A 436 -1.26 -28.26 4.29
C ILE A 436 0.13 -28.74 4.71
N THR A 437 0.93 -29.16 3.74
CA THR A 437 2.29 -29.67 3.96
C THR A 437 3.28 -28.74 3.30
N TRP A 438 3.80 -27.76 4.05
CA TRP A 438 4.77 -26.81 3.52
C TRP A 438 6.07 -27.51 3.07
N GLY A 439 6.62 -27.12 1.92
CA GLY A 439 7.79 -27.76 1.32
C GLY A 439 7.51 -29.09 0.58
N ALA A 440 6.25 -29.52 0.42
CA ALA A 440 5.98 -30.71 -0.38
C ALA A 440 6.34 -30.49 -1.86
N ALA A 441 6.92 -31.52 -2.49
CA ALA A 441 7.48 -31.46 -3.84
C ALA A 441 6.45 -31.29 -4.97
N THR A 442 5.17 -31.56 -4.70
CA THR A 442 4.09 -31.40 -5.69
C THR A 442 2.97 -30.55 -5.11
N ALA A 443 2.28 -29.81 -5.97
CA ALA A 443 1.12 -29.01 -5.58
C ALA A 443 0.06 -29.85 -4.86
N ASP A 444 -0.20 -31.06 -5.36
CA ASP A 444 -1.16 -31.99 -4.76
C ASP A 444 -0.75 -32.43 -3.36
N ALA A 445 0.51 -32.79 -3.13
CA ALA A 445 0.98 -33.16 -1.79
C ALA A 445 1.02 -31.96 -0.84
N ARG A 446 1.30 -30.76 -1.35
CA ARG A 446 1.33 -29.50 -0.59
C ARG A 446 -0.06 -29.11 -0.11
N GLY A 447 -1.07 -29.18 -0.99
CA GLY A 447 -2.42 -28.66 -0.74
C GLY A 447 -2.55 -27.15 -1.02
N ALA A 448 -3.74 -26.58 -0.86
CA ALA A 448 -3.96 -25.14 -1.03
C ALA A 448 -3.88 -24.38 0.29
N VAL A 449 -3.51 -23.11 0.22
CA VAL A 449 -3.82 -22.14 1.29
C VAL A 449 -5.32 -21.87 1.21
N VAL A 450 -6.02 -22.11 2.31
CA VAL A 450 -7.48 -22.00 2.40
C VAL A 450 -7.82 -21.04 3.54
N ALA A 451 -8.13 -19.80 3.19
CA ALA A 451 -8.65 -18.77 4.10
C ALA A 451 -10.16 -18.50 3.87
N THR A 452 -10.92 -19.54 3.51
CA THR A 452 -12.36 -19.45 3.20
C THR A 452 -13.18 -18.77 4.30
N LEU A 453 -14.04 -17.83 3.90
CA LEU A 453 -14.97 -17.14 4.80
C LEU A 453 -16.35 -17.84 4.85
N LEU A 454 -16.66 -18.64 3.83
CA LEU A 454 -17.95 -19.34 3.68
C LEU A 454 -18.04 -20.62 4.49
N SER A 455 -16.89 -21.29 4.64
CA SER A 455 -16.80 -22.55 5.38
C SER A 455 -15.60 -22.50 6.33
N PRO A 456 -15.63 -21.62 7.35
CA PRO A 456 -14.54 -21.40 8.29
C PRO A 456 -13.91 -22.66 8.88
N GLN A 457 -14.71 -23.73 9.00
CA GLN A 457 -14.26 -25.01 9.53
C GLN A 457 -13.13 -25.66 8.72
N TYR A 458 -13.00 -25.32 7.44
CA TYR A 458 -11.99 -25.88 6.54
C TYR A 458 -10.72 -25.02 6.43
N ARG A 459 -10.70 -23.85 7.09
CA ARG A 459 -9.55 -22.94 7.02
C ARG A 459 -8.30 -23.56 7.60
N ASN A 460 -7.19 -23.36 6.91
CA ASN A 460 -5.85 -23.80 7.33
C ASN A 460 -4.85 -22.64 7.45
N ALA A 461 -5.36 -21.40 7.42
CA ALA A 461 -4.56 -20.20 7.54
C ALA A 461 -5.27 -19.14 8.39
N ILE A 462 -4.46 -18.32 9.06
CA ILE A 462 -4.88 -17.17 9.87
C ILE A 462 -5.01 -15.95 8.95
N GLY A 463 -6.09 -15.19 9.09
CA GLY A 463 -6.39 -14.02 8.26
C GLY A 463 -7.28 -14.36 7.06
N THR A 464 -7.13 -13.61 5.97
CA THR A 464 -7.97 -13.74 4.77
C THR A 464 -7.18 -13.42 3.50
N HIS A 465 -7.62 -13.95 2.37
CA HIS A 465 -7.09 -13.57 1.05
C HIS A 465 -7.36 -12.07 0.78
N ASN A 466 -6.60 -11.47 -0.13
CA ASN A 466 -6.69 -10.05 -0.49
C ASN A 466 -6.25 -9.06 0.59
N GLY A 467 -5.60 -9.53 1.66
CA GLY A 467 -4.91 -8.69 2.66
C GLY A 467 -5.70 -7.44 3.08
N PRO A 468 -5.15 -6.22 2.92
CA PRO A 468 -5.85 -4.95 3.22
C PRO A 468 -7.18 -4.76 2.48
N CYS A 469 -7.30 -5.30 1.26
CA CYS A 469 -8.48 -5.12 0.41
C CYS A 469 -9.71 -5.90 0.91
N SER A 470 -9.55 -6.83 1.84
CA SER A 470 -10.66 -7.52 2.49
C SER A 470 -11.66 -6.58 3.16
N ILE A 471 -11.21 -5.41 3.65
CA ILE A 471 -12.08 -4.38 4.24
C ILE A 471 -12.97 -3.72 3.18
N TYR A 472 -12.46 -3.46 1.97
CA TYR A 472 -13.26 -2.94 0.86
C TYR A 472 -14.38 -3.93 0.48
N ARG A 473 -14.04 -5.22 0.36
CA ARG A 473 -15.03 -6.28 0.13
C ARG A 473 -16.05 -6.37 1.26
N ALA A 474 -15.62 -6.24 2.52
CA ALA A 474 -16.51 -6.24 3.68
C ALA A 474 -17.51 -5.09 3.63
N VAL A 475 -17.04 -3.87 3.32
CA VAL A 475 -17.92 -2.71 3.18
C VAL A 475 -18.90 -2.90 2.01
N ALA A 476 -18.46 -3.40 0.87
CA ALA A 476 -19.34 -3.70 -0.26
C ALA A 476 -20.43 -4.75 0.10
N ILE A 477 -20.12 -5.73 0.95
CA ILE A 477 -21.11 -6.67 1.50
C ILE A 477 -22.07 -5.95 2.45
N ALA A 478 -21.57 -5.09 3.34
CA ALA A 478 -22.40 -4.31 4.28
C ALA A 478 -23.37 -3.36 3.55
N LYS A 479 -22.94 -2.84 2.38
CA LYS A 479 -23.73 -2.03 1.46
C LYS A 479 -24.67 -2.86 0.56
N GLU A 480 -24.64 -4.19 0.67
CA GLU A 480 -25.44 -5.12 -0.14
C GLU A 480 -25.12 -5.07 -1.64
N GLU A 481 -23.90 -4.70 -1.99
CA GLU A 481 -23.39 -4.67 -3.36
C GLU A 481 -22.82 -6.03 -3.78
N ILE A 482 -22.45 -6.86 -2.80
CA ILE A 482 -21.89 -8.20 -2.98
C ILE A 482 -22.70 -9.20 -2.17
N ASP A 483 -23.04 -10.34 -2.77
CA ASP A 483 -23.54 -11.48 -2.03
C ASP A 483 -22.39 -12.08 -1.19
N PRO A 484 -22.48 -12.11 0.14
CA PRO A 484 -21.41 -12.64 1.00
C PRO A 484 -21.09 -14.12 0.71
N THR A 485 -22.00 -14.85 0.06
CA THR A 485 -21.84 -16.26 -0.34
C THR A 485 -21.23 -16.46 -1.73
N LYS A 486 -21.04 -15.37 -2.49
CA LYS A 486 -20.43 -15.41 -3.83
C LYS A 486 -18.99 -15.88 -3.75
N ARG A 487 -18.72 -16.99 -4.44
CA ARG A 487 -17.37 -17.51 -4.72
C ARG A 487 -16.79 -16.87 -5.96
N SER A 488 -15.46 -16.76 -5.98
CA SER A 488 -14.74 -16.37 -7.18
C SER A 488 -14.87 -17.45 -8.25
N ASP A 489 -15.24 -17.04 -9.46
CA ASP A 489 -15.17 -17.90 -10.64
C ASP A 489 -13.86 -17.62 -11.37
N LEU A 490 -12.96 -18.60 -11.30
CA LEU A 490 -11.58 -18.54 -11.76
C LEU A 490 -11.37 -19.13 -13.16
N ALA A 491 -12.45 -19.48 -13.87
CA ALA A 491 -12.31 -19.98 -15.24
C ALA A 491 -11.57 -18.96 -16.12
N PHE A 492 -10.67 -19.41 -16.99
CA PHE A 492 -9.91 -18.55 -17.92
C PHE A 492 -8.94 -17.58 -17.23
N THR A 493 -8.65 -17.75 -15.94
CA THR A 493 -7.69 -16.91 -15.21
C THR A 493 -6.28 -17.51 -15.14
N GLU A 494 -6.08 -18.69 -15.76
CA GLU A 494 -4.83 -19.45 -15.65
C GLU A 494 -3.63 -18.63 -16.16
N PRO A 495 -2.44 -18.80 -15.55
CA PRO A 495 -1.21 -18.11 -15.92
C PRO A 495 -0.95 -18.10 -17.43
N VAL A 496 -0.49 -16.95 -17.93
CA VAL A 496 -0.12 -16.80 -19.36
C VAL A 496 1.27 -17.34 -19.69
N VAL A 497 2.10 -17.55 -18.66
CA VAL A 497 3.42 -18.18 -18.76
C VAL A 497 3.55 -19.24 -17.67
N GLN A 498 4.21 -20.35 -17.98
CA GLN A 498 4.57 -21.39 -17.02
C GLN A 498 5.82 -20.94 -16.24
N ILE A 499 5.76 -21.05 -14.92
CA ILE A 499 6.90 -20.80 -14.03
C ILE A 499 7.03 -22.02 -13.13
N GLY A 500 8.24 -22.56 -13.05
CA GLY A 500 8.57 -23.70 -12.21
C GLY A 500 7.84 -25.01 -12.58
N PRO A 501 7.81 -26.00 -11.67
CA PRO A 501 8.37 -25.93 -10.32
C PRO A 501 9.91 -25.95 -10.31
N TYR A 502 10.50 -25.23 -9.35
CA TYR A 502 11.94 -25.27 -9.09
C TYR A 502 12.22 -25.98 -7.77
N GLN A 503 13.45 -26.48 -7.60
CA GLN A 503 13.85 -27.23 -6.38
C GLN A 503 13.58 -26.44 -5.09
N SER A 504 13.80 -25.12 -5.12
CA SER A 504 13.55 -24.19 -4.01
C SER A 504 12.11 -24.22 -3.49
N TRP A 505 11.11 -24.61 -4.30
CA TRP A 505 9.71 -24.66 -3.89
C TRP A 505 9.42 -25.78 -2.88
N SER A 506 10.27 -26.81 -2.89
CA SER A 506 10.20 -27.96 -1.99
C SER A 506 11.10 -27.81 -0.76
N ASP A 507 11.83 -26.70 -0.64
CA ASP A 507 12.65 -26.40 0.53
C ASP A 507 11.89 -25.44 1.46
N PRO A 508 11.40 -25.91 2.62
CA PRO A 508 10.63 -25.09 3.55
C PRO A 508 11.46 -23.96 4.19
N ASP A 509 12.79 -23.98 4.04
CA ASP A 509 13.71 -22.95 4.50
C ASP A 509 14.12 -21.96 3.40
N ARG A 510 13.66 -22.10 2.15
CA ARG A 510 13.93 -21.12 1.08
C ARG A 510 12.79 -20.13 0.96
N ILE A 511 11.55 -20.63 0.83
CA ILE A 511 10.36 -19.80 0.63
C ILE A 511 9.43 -19.92 1.84
N VAL A 512 9.23 -18.81 2.55
CA VAL A 512 8.47 -18.73 3.81
C VAL A 512 7.48 -17.55 3.87
N ALA A 513 7.54 -16.61 2.93
CA ALA A 513 6.75 -15.38 2.90
C ALA A 513 5.88 -15.23 1.65
N MET A 514 5.83 -16.24 0.78
CA MET A 514 4.90 -16.36 -0.35
C MET A 514 4.48 -17.82 -0.57
N ASP A 515 3.40 -18.04 -1.33
CA ASP A 515 2.93 -19.38 -1.70
C ASP A 515 3.61 -19.87 -3.01
N PRO A 516 4.50 -20.88 -2.97
CA PRO A 516 5.19 -21.34 -4.17
C PRO A 516 4.25 -21.86 -5.27
N TRP A 517 3.07 -22.35 -4.90
CA TRP A 517 2.08 -22.94 -5.80
C TRP A 517 0.87 -22.02 -6.05
N GLY A 518 0.94 -20.77 -5.56
CA GLY A 518 -0.19 -19.85 -5.48
C GLY A 518 -0.84 -19.50 -6.82
N HIS A 519 -0.07 -19.51 -7.91
CA HIS A 519 -0.53 -19.25 -9.28
C HIS A 519 -1.28 -20.41 -9.92
N LEU A 520 -1.12 -21.62 -9.39
CA LEU A 520 -1.82 -22.81 -9.88
C LEU A 520 -3.12 -23.08 -9.13
N THR A 521 -3.35 -22.42 -7.98
CA THR A 521 -4.48 -22.69 -7.08
C THR A 521 -5.84 -22.72 -7.77
N GLY A 522 -6.09 -21.79 -8.69
CA GLY A 522 -7.35 -21.68 -9.43
C GLY A 522 -7.48 -22.59 -10.65
N THR A 523 -6.43 -23.35 -11.00
CA THR A 523 -6.42 -24.19 -12.21
C THR A 523 -7.15 -25.53 -11.98
N PRO A 524 -7.70 -26.18 -13.04
CA PRO A 524 -8.42 -27.45 -12.90
C PRO A 524 -7.60 -28.62 -12.31
N SER A 525 -6.27 -28.56 -12.41
CA SER A 525 -5.31 -29.52 -11.86
C SER A 525 -4.53 -28.95 -10.67
N GLY A 526 -4.92 -27.80 -10.16
CA GLY A 526 -4.23 -27.08 -9.11
C GLY A 526 -4.49 -27.61 -7.70
N PRO A 527 -3.71 -27.15 -6.71
CA PRO A 527 -3.85 -27.56 -5.32
C PRO A 527 -5.21 -27.19 -4.71
N GLY A 528 -5.91 -26.21 -5.28
CA GLY A 528 -7.22 -25.76 -4.82
C GLY A 528 -8.39 -26.68 -5.16
N LYS A 529 -8.22 -27.61 -6.11
CA LYS A 529 -9.31 -28.45 -6.64
C LYS A 529 -10.06 -29.22 -5.55
N ARG A 530 -9.33 -29.92 -4.67
CA ARG A 530 -9.93 -30.74 -3.60
C ARG A 530 -10.62 -29.86 -2.56
N ALA A 531 -10.00 -28.76 -2.17
CA ALA A 531 -10.58 -27.81 -1.22
C ALA A 531 -11.88 -27.19 -1.75
N ALA A 532 -11.90 -26.79 -3.03
CA ALA A 532 -13.09 -26.28 -3.69
C ALA A 532 -14.23 -27.32 -3.71
N ALA A 533 -13.91 -28.59 -3.99
CA ALA A 533 -14.88 -29.69 -3.98
C ALA A 533 -15.48 -29.97 -2.59
N CYS A 534 -14.73 -29.72 -1.51
CA CYS A 534 -15.24 -29.78 -0.13
C CYS A 534 -16.09 -28.56 0.26
N GLY A 535 -16.25 -27.58 -0.63
CA GLY A 535 -17.01 -26.38 -0.36
C GLY A 535 -16.17 -25.21 0.18
N ALA A 536 -14.84 -25.28 0.21
CA ALA A 536 -14.03 -24.12 0.54
C ALA A 536 -14.02 -23.09 -0.62
N ASP A 537 -13.97 -21.81 -0.29
CA ASP A 537 -13.59 -20.75 -1.24
C ASP A 537 -12.06 -20.68 -1.27
N VAL A 538 -11.48 -20.87 -2.47
CA VAL A 538 -10.04 -20.93 -2.67
C VAL A 538 -9.65 -19.87 -3.67
N GLN A 539 -8.65 -19.06 -3.35
CA GLN A 539 -8.23 -17.93 -4.18
C GLN A 539 -6.74 -18.05 -4.52
N PRO A 540 -6.33 -17.74 -5.76
CA PRO A 540 -4.92 -17.61 -6.10
C PRO A 540 -4.28 -16.51 -5.27
N THR A 541 -3.07 -16.74 -4.80
CA THR A 541 -2.23 -15.75 -4.12
C THR A 541 -1.15 -15.19 -5.03
N ILE A 542 -1.03 -15.74 -6.24
CA ILE A 542 -0.16 -15.24 -7.30
C ILE A 542 -0.96 -15.19 -8.60
N ALA A 543 -0.80 -14.14 -9.38
CA ALA A 543 -1.34 -14.05 -10.74
C ALA A 543 -0.23 -13.61 -11.71
N ILE A 544 -0.11 -14.33 -12.82
CA ILE A 544 0.92 -14.09 -13.84
C ILE A 544 0.22 -13.62 -15.11
N SER A 545 0.60 -12.45 -15.61
CA SER A 545 0.08 -11.82 -16.81
C SER A 545 1.21 -11.26 -17.67
N VAL A 546 0.87 -10.69 -18.82
CA VAL A 546 1.80 -9.94 -19.66
C VAL A 546 1.39 -8.48 -19.69
N CYS A 547 2.34 -7.60 -19.95
CA CYS A 547 2.08 -6.19 -20.12
C CYS A 547 3.02 -5.55 -21.14
N LYS A 548 2.54 -4.46 -21.72
CA LYS A 548 3.38 -3.49 -22.40
C LYS A 548 3.50 -2.27 -21.49
N LEU A 549 4.72 -1.78 -21.36
CA LEU A 549 5.10 -0.67 -20.50
C LEU A 549 5.57 0.49 -21.36
N GLN A 550 5.06 1.69 -21.10
CA GLN A 550 5.44 2.92 -21.79
C GLN A 550 5.84 3.97 -20.75
N LEU A 551 7.15 4.20 -20.65
CA LEU A 551 7.76 5.14 -19.71
C LEU A 551 8.48 6.24 -20.48
N THR A 552 8.26 7.50 -20.05
CA THR A 552 8.94 8.66 -20.64
C THR A 552 10.46 8.56 -20.49
N GLU A 553 10.94 7.99 -19.39
CA GLU A 553 12.36 7.81 -19.12
C GLU A 553 13.02 6.76 -20.05
N VAL A 554 12.26 5.74 -20.49
CA VAL A 554 12.76 4.78 -21.50
C VAL A 554 12.91 5.48 -22.86
N GLN A 555 11.96 6.34 -23.23
CA GLN A 555 12.09 7.16 -24.44
C GLN A 555 13.30 8.10 -24.36
N GLN A 556 13.52 8.76 -23.23
CA GLN A 556 14.71 9.60 -23.01
C GLN A 556 16.01 8.79 -23.10
N ALA A 557 16.03 7.56 -22.61
CA ALA A 557 17.17 6.65 -22.76
C ALA A 557 17.43 6.30 -24.23
N MET A 558 16.39 6.14 -25.04
CA MET A 558 16.52 5.94 -26.49
C MET A 558 17.02 7.19 -27.21
N ASP A 559 16.47 8.35 -26.89
CA ASP A 559 16.88 9.64 -27.48
C ASP A 559 18.35 9.96 -27.16
N ALA A 560 18.81 9.58 -25.96
CA ALA A 560 20.21 9.69 -25.54
C ALA A 560 21.12 8.57 -26.07
N GLY A 561 20.59 7.60 -26.83
CA GLY A 561 21.35 6.47 -27.38
C GLY A 561 21.78 5.41 -26.36
N ARG A 562 21.29 5.48 -25.12
CA ARG A 562 21.57 4.50 -24.03
C ARG A 562 20.81 3.19 -24.19
N LEU A 563 19.69 3.22 -24.92
CA LEU A 563 18.92 2.07 -25.38
C LEU A 563 18.66 2.17 -26.88
N LYS A 564 18.53 1.04 -27.55
CA LYS A 564 18.18 0.97 -28.99
C LYS A 564 17.02 0.00 -29.19
N PRO A 565 16.04 0.32 -30.04
CA PRO A 565 14.92 -0.58 -30.26
C PRO A 565 15.39 -1.83 -31.01
N ASP A 566 14.85 -2.99 -30.62
CA ASP A 566 15.12 -4.30 -31.23
C ASP A 566 13.84 -4.91 -31.86
N GLY A 567 12.69 -4.28 -31.68
CA GLY A 567 11.39 -4.74 -32.15
C GLY A 567 10.84 -5.98 -31.43
N LYS A 568 11.50 -6.42 -30.35
CA LYS A 568 11.11 -7.60 -29.57
C LYS A 568 10.88 -7.24 -28.10
N ILE A 569 11.94 -6.79 -27.43
CA ILE A 569 11.89 -6.33 -26.04
C ILE A 569 11.48 -4.86 -26.00
N LEU A 570 12.10 -4.04 -26.86
CA LEU A 570 11.91 -2.60 -26.95
C LEU A 570 11.50 -2.20 -28.38
N MET A 571 10.32 -1.59 -28.47
CA MET A 571 9.73 -1.12 -29.71
C MET A 571 10.24 0.28 -30.07
N ALA A 572 10.07 0.69 -31.33
CA ALA A 572 10.54 1.98 -31.82
C ALA A 572 9.86 3.20 -31.15
N ASP A 573 8.68 3.00 -30.56
CA ASP A 573 7.90 4.02 -29.85
C ASP A 573 8.18 4.05 -28.33
N GLY A 574 9.22 3.36 -27.88
CA GLY A 574 9.60 3.26 -26.47
C GLY A 574 8.79 2.25 -25.66
N THR A 575 7.81 1.58 -26.26
CA THR A 575 7.06 0.51 -25.59
C THR A 575 7.97 -0.69 -25.34
N CYS A 576 7.97 -1.23 -24.12
CA CYS A 576 8.67 -2.48 -23.81
C CYS A 576 7.72 -3.56 -23.30
N SER A 577 8.00 -4.82 -23.67
CA SER A 577 7.18 -5.98 -23.28
C SER A 577 7.77 -6.65 -22.03
N ALA A 578 6.90 -7.02 -21.10
CA ALA A 578 7.30 -7.76 -19.91
C ALA A 578 6.23 -8.79 -19.48
N VAL A 579 6.68 -9.85 -18.82
CA VAL A 579 5.81 -10.69 -17.99
C VAL A 579 5.71 -10.04 -16.62
N LYS A 580 4.50 -9.95 -16.07
CA LYS A 580 4.25 -9.39 -14.74
C LYS A 580 3.59 -10.40 -13.81
N CYS A 581 4.08 -10.47 -12.58
CA CYS A 581 3.56 -11.37 -11.55
C CYS A 581 3.13 -10.56 -10.33
N ALA A 582 1.86 -10.59 -9.95
CA ALA A 582 1.38 -10.06 -8.68
C ALA A 582 1.44 -11.16 -7.62
N ILE A 583 2.00 -10.88 -6.46
CA ILE A 583 2.26 -11.86 -5.40
C ILE A 583 1.73 -11.31 -4.06
N GLU A 584 0.77 -12.03 -3.46
CA GLU A 584 0.30 -11.78 -2.10
C GLU A 584 1.23 -12.38 -1.04
N PRO A 585 1.37 -11.72 0.12
CA PRO A 585 2.18 -12.25 1.21
C PRO A 585 1.48 -13.46 1.86
N VAL A 586 2.20 -14.58 1.94
CA VAL A 586 1.74 -15.80 2.60
C VAL A 586 2.86 -16.31 3.50
N TRP A 587 2.69 -16.16 4.81
CA TRP A 587 3.73 -16.45 5.78
C TRP A 587 3.59 -17.86 6.35
N TYR A 588 4.60 -18.69 6.16
CA TYR A 588 4.80 -19.93 6.90
C TYR A 588 5.51 -19.61 8.22
N LEU A 589 4.74 -19.51 9.30
CA LEU A 589 5.19 -19.02 10.60
C LEU A 589 6.41 -19.77 11.19
N PRO A 590 6.51 -21.12 11.11
CA PRO A 590 7.72 -21.83 11.54
C PRO A 590 8.97 -21.40 10.75
N GLY A 591 8.85 -21.26 9.43
CA GLY A 591 9.94 -20.83 8.56
C GLY A 591 10.35 -19.37 8.79
N ILE A 592 9.37 -18.48 8.98
CA ILE A 592 9.61 -17.07 9.35
C ILE A 592 10.36 -17.01 10.70
N ALA A 593 9.89 -17.74 11.70
CA ALA A 593 10.52 -17.76 13.03
C ALA A 593 11.97 -18.25 12.93
N LYS A 594 12.21 -19.34 12.19
CA LYS A 594 13.56 -19.86 11.94
C LYS A 594 14.45 -18.85 11.22
N ARG A 595 13.94 -18.17 10.18
CA ARG A 595 14.67 -17.14 9.42
C ARG A 595 15.16 -16.01 10.32
N PHE A 596 14.29 -15.56 11.22
CA PHE A 596 14.60 -14.50 12.18
C PHE A 596 15.28 -15.01 13.46
N LYS A 597 15.62 -16.30 13.53
CA LYS A 597 16.24 -16.93 14.72
C LYS A 597 15.40 -16.73 16.00
N LEU A 598 14.08 -16.81 15.86
CA LEU A 598 13.08 -16.67 16.92
C LEU A 598 12.41 -18.01 17.24
N ASN A 599 11.89 -18.13 18.46
CA ASN A 599 10.87 -19.11 18.75
C ASN A 599 9.54 -18.68 18.09
N GLU A 600 8.84 -19.62 17.47
CA GLU A 600 7.56 -19.34 16.79
C GLU A 600 6.51 -18.76 17.75
N SER A 601 6.46 -19.24 18.99
CA SER A 601 5.58 -18.71 20.03
C SER A 601 5.85 -17.23 20.32
N THR A 602 7.13 -16.84 20.37
CA THR A 602 7.53 -15.44 20.56
C THR A 602 7.13 -14.57 19.38
N LEU A 603 7.34 -15.06 18.14
CA LEU A 603 6.89 -14.37 16.93
C LEU A 603 5.37 -14.12 16.96
N ARG A 604 4.58 -15.17 17.19
CA ARG A 604 3.12 -15.12 17.28
C ARG A 604 2.64 -14.15 18.35
N GLN A 605 3.24 -14.23 19.55
CA GLN A 605 2.92 -13.33 20.65
C GLN A 605 3.19 -11.87 20.29
N LYS A 606 4.35 -11.58 19.70
CA LYS A 606 4.73 -10.20 19.35
C LYS A 606 3.87 -9.63 18.25
N LEU A 607 3.55 -10.43 17.24
CA LEU A 607 2.57 -10.08 16.21
C LEU A 607 1.22 -9.71 16.86
N PHE A 608 0.67 -10.57 17.72
CA PHE A 608 -0.61 -10.30 18.40
C PHE A 608 -0.58 -9.03 19.27
N GLU A 609 0.42 -8.88 20.14
CA GLU A 609 0.52 -7.75 21.10
C GLU A 609 0.69 -6.40 20.38
N HIS A 610 1.56 -6.35 19.37
CA HIS A 610 1.93 -5.10 18.72
C HIS A 610 1.00 -4.70 17.57
N THR A 611 0.10 -5.58 17.16
CA THR A 611 -1.05 -5.25 16.31
C THR A 611 -2.32 -5.05 17.15
N ALA A 612 -2.18 -4.65 18.41
CA ALA A 612 -3.30 -4.30 19.29
C ALA A 612 -4.35 -5.41 19.48
N GLY A 613 -3.94 -6.69 19.40
CA GLY A 613 -4.82 -7.84 19.58
C GLY A 613 -5.67 -8.22 18.35
N MET A 614 -5.35 -7.69 17.17
CA MET A 614 -6.08 -7.96 15.93
C MET A 614 -6.18 -9.47 15.61
N PHE A 615 -5.13 -10.26 15.82
CA PHE A 615 -5.10 -11.65 15.34
C PHE A 615 -5.13 -12.67 16.48
N PRO A 616 -6.28 -12.90 17.16
CA PRO A 616 -6.35 -13.80 18.31
C PRO A 616 -5.93 -15.23 17.96
N GLU A 617 -6.16 -15.68 16.72
CA GLU A 617 -5.77 -17.00 16.22
C GLU A 617 -4.25 -17.24 16.21
N LEU A 618 -3.42 -16.18 16.20
CA LEU A 618 -1.98 -16.35 16.41
C LEU A 618 -1.66 -17.01 17.76
N ILE A 619 -2.54 -16.82 18.76
CA ILE A 619 -2.41 -17.38 20.10
C ILE A 619 -3.30 -18.61 20.27
N THR A 620 -4.54 -18.59 19.76
CA THR A 620 -5.55 -19.62 20.04
C THR A 620 -5.53 -20.81 19.07
N ARG A 621 -4.89 -20.68 17.90
CA ARG A 621 -4.85 -21.68 16.83
C ARG A 621 -3.41 -22.02 16.43
N THR A 622 -2.67 -22.62 17.35
CA THR A 622 -1.28 -23.06 17.10
C THR A 622 -1.17 -24.19 16.08
N ASP A 623 -2.29 -24.84 15.74
CA ASP A 623 -2.38 -25.81 14.64
C ASP A 623 -2.29 -25.16 13.25
N LEU A 624 -2.56 -23.85 13.14
CA LEU A 624 -2.45 -23.10 11.89
C LEU A 624 -1.05 -22.53 11.73
N SER A 625 -0.28 -23.06 10.79
CA SER A 625 1.10 -22.62 10.50
C SER A 625 1.19 -21.52 9.46
N ILE A 626 0.09 -21.20 8.77
CA ILE A 626 0.03 -20.18 7.71
C ILE A 626 -0.65 -18.91 8.22
N PHE A 627 -0.07 -17.76 7.90
CA PHE A 627 -0.61 -16.44 8.19
C PHE A 627 -0.65 -15.60 6.90
N LEU A 628 -1.79 -14.97 6.62
CA LEU A 628 -1.97 -14.01 5.54
C LEU A 628 -1.98 -12.60 6.17
N PRO A 629 -0.81 -11.96 6.33
CA PRO A 629 -0.74 -10.63 6.91
C PRO A 629 -1.42 -9.61 5.97
N PRO A 630 -2.25 -8.68 6.48
CA PRO A 630 -2.78 -7.57 5.70
C PRO A 630 -1.69 -6.50 5.47
N ILE A 631 -0.66 -6.85 4.71
CA ILE A 631 0.42 -5.95 4.26
C ILE A 631 0.44 -5.91 2.72
N GLY A 632 1.14 -4.93 2.17
CA GLY A 632 1.42 -4.90 0.73
C GLY A 632 2.25 -6.10 0.29
N GLY A 633 1.87 -6.72 -0.82
CA GLY A 633 2.62 -7.80 -1.46
C GLY A 633 3.80 -7.27 -2.29
N CYS A 634 4.17 -8.02 -3.33
CA CYS A 634 5.16 -7.60 -4.31
C CYS A 634 4.72 -7.89 -5.74
N THR A 635 5.34 -7.19 -6.68
CA THR A 635 5.13 -7.38 -8.11
C THR A 635 6.47 -7.65 -8.79
N ALA A 636 6.56 -8.68 -9.63
CA ALA A 636 7.76 -8.96 -10.43
C ALA A 636 7.52 -8.60 -11.89
N TYR A 637 8.48 -7.95 -12.53
CA TYR A 637 8.51 -7.65 -13.96
C TYR A 637 9.72 -8.32 -14.59
N ILE A 638 9.46 -9.19 -15.56
CA ILE A 638 10.47 -9.98 -16.26
C ILE A 638 10.56 -9.48 -17.71
N PHE A 639 11.74 -9.00 -18.08
CA PHE A 639 12.08 -8.56 -19.43
C PHE A 639 12.87 -9.68 -20.11
N GLY A 640 12.37 -10.17 -21.25
CA GLY A 640 12.92 -11.35 -21.90
C GLY A 640 12.17 -12.63 -21.51
N ASP A 641 12.86 -13.76 -21.60
CA ASP A 641 12.28 -15.09 -21.37
C ASP A 641 12.37 -15.50 -19.89
N PRO A 642 11.23 -15.78 -19.21
CA PRO A 642 11.24 -16.29 -17.84
C PRO A 642 11.93 -17.65 -17.69
N GLU A 643 11.93 -18.51 -18.72
CA GLU A 643 12.59 -19.83 -18.66
C GLU A 643 14.12 -19.72 -18.61
N ALA A 644 14.68 -18.58 -19.04
CA ALA A 644 16.11 -18.32 -18.98
C ALA A 644 16.60 -17.85 -17.59
N ILE A 645 15.70 -17.52 -16.65
CA ILE A 645 16.08 -17.09 -15.29
C ILE A 645 16.92 -18.14 -14.53
N PRO A 646 16.51 -19.43 -14.46
CA PRO A 646 17.30 -20.46 -13.79
C PRO A 646 18.47 -20.99 -14.63
N ASP A 647 18.58 -20.65 -15.92
CA ASP A 647 19.60 -21.17 -16.82
C ASP A 647 20.93 -20.43 -16.62
N LEU A 648 21.91 -21.10 -16.01
CA LEU A 648 23.24 -20.55 -15.75
C LEU A 648 24.09 -20.29 -17.01
N SER A 649 23.63 -20.70 -18.20
CA SER A 649 24.25 -20.30 -19.48
C SER A 649 23.80 -18.91 -19.94
N LYS A 650 22.72 -18.39 -19.36
CA LYS A 650 22.17 -17.06 -19.62
C LYS A 650 22.56 -16.10 -18.49
N ARG A 651 22.60 -14.81 -18.83
CA ARG A 651 22.88 -13.76 -17.86
C ARG A 651 21.59 -13.23 -17.25
N LEU A 652 21.63 -12.95 -15.96
CA LEU A 652 20.51 -12.39 -15.21
C LEU A 652 20.89 -11.04 -14.57
N THR A 653 20.18 -9.98 -14.97
CA THR A 653 20.24 -8.67 -14.31
C THR A 653 19.04 -8.52 -13.38
N VAL A 654 19.27 -8.20 -12.10
CA VAL A 654 18.21 -8.08 -11.09
C VAL A 654 18.24 -6.74 -10.37
N ARG A 655 17.07 -6.13 -10.20
CA ARG A 655 16.82 -5.05 -9.25
C ARG A 655 15.71 -5.46 -8.30
N VAL A 656 15.99 -5.43 -7.00
CA VAL A 656 14.93 -5.48 -6.00
C VAL A 656 14.68 -4.10 -5.41
N HIS A 657 13.45 -3.62 -5.55
CA HIS A 657 13.01 -2.28 -5.23
C HIS A 657 12.01 -2.29 -4.07
N ASP A 658 12.09 -1.31 -3.19
CA ASP A 658 11.08 -1.10 -2.14
C ASP A 658 10.33 0.19 -2.46
N GLU A 659 9.02 0.13 -2.39
CA GLU A 659 8.10 1.21 -2.75
C GLU A 659 8.44 2.55 -2.09
N CYS A 660 8.37 3.61 -2.90
CA CYS A 660 8.41 4.99 -2.48
C CYS A 660 7.52 5.84 -3.40
N ASN A 661 6.20 5.87 -3.17
CA ASN A 661 5.21 6.53 -4.04
C ASN A 661 5.58 7.98 -4.37
N GLY A 662 6.03 8.73 -3.36
CA GLY A 662 6.46 10.11 -3.55
C GLY A 662 7.54 10.30 -4.61
N SER A 663 8.42 9.32 -4.81
CA SER A 663 9.46 9.33 -5.86
C SER A 663 9.02 8.52 -7.07
N ASP A 664 8.57 7.28 -6.86
CA ASP A 664 8.27 6.31 -7.91
C ASP A 664 7.11 6.74 -8.83
N VAL A 665 6.11 7.44 -8.29
CA VAL A 665 4.94 7.96 -9.02
C VAL A 665 5.09 9.44 -9.34
N PHE A 666 5.52 10.24 -8.35
CA PHE A 666 5.48 11.70 -8.43
C PHE A 666 6.85 12.36 -8.65
N GLY A 667 7.93 11.60 -8.78
CA GLY A 667 9.25 12.16 -9.11
C GLY A 667 9.87 13.01 -8.01
N SER A 668 9.52 12.81 -6.74
CA SER A 668 10.20 13.54 -5.65
C SER A 668 11.69 13.24 -5.64
N ASP A 669 12.46 14.32 -5.56
CA ASP A 669 13.91 14.39 -5.76
C ASP A 669 14.73 14.37 -4.45
N ILE A 670 14.07 14.26 -3.29
CA ILE A 670 14.73 14.12 -1.98
C ILE A 670 15.39 12.76 -1.77
N CYS A 671 15.11 11.79 -2.65
CA CYS A 671 15.66 10.44 -2.59
C CYS A 671 15.92 9.89 -4.00
N THR A 672 16.69 8.82 -4.04
CA THR A 672 17.13 8.17 -5.28
C THR A 672 16.22 7.03 -5.77
N CYS A 673 15.05 6.80 -5.15
CA CYS A 673 14.19 5.65 -5.45
C CYS A 673 13.82 5.53 -6.94
N ARG A 674 13.15 6.54 -7.52
CA ARG A 674 12.77 6.53 -8.95
C ARG A 674 13.98 6.47 -9.89
N PRO A 675 15.02 7.31 -9.73
CA PRO A 675 16.23 7.21 -10.55
C PRO A 675 16.84 5.80 -10.59
N TYR A 676 16.88 5.12 -9.44
CA TYR A 676 17.43 3.77 -9.34
C TYR A 676 16.49 2.71 -9.96
N LEU A 677 15.17 2.89 -9.84
CA LEU A 677 14.19 2.04 -10.50
C LEU A 677 14.35 2.13 -12.03
N ILE A 678 14.45 3.35 -12.56
CA ILE A 678 14.66 3.59 -13.99
C ILE A 678 15.99 3.00 -14.45
N HIS A 679 17.09 3.23 -13.72
CA HIS A 679 18.37 2.61 -14.05
C HIS A 679 18.27 1.08 -14.07
N GLY A 680 17.59 0.48 -13.08
CA GLY A 680 17.32 -0.96 -13.06
C GLY A 680 16.52 -1.45 -14.26
N ILE A 681 15.47 -0.72 -14.67
CA ILE A 681 14.66 -1.05 -15.85
C ILE A 681 15.51 -1.00 -17.13
N GLU A 682 16.33 0.05 -17.30
CA GLU A 682 17.21 0.17 -18.45
C GLU A 682 18.23 -0.98 -18.54
N GLU A 683 18.89 -1.32 -17.44
CA GLU A 683 19.82 -2.45 -17.39
C GLU A 683 19.10 -3.78 -17.67
N CYS A 684 17.89 -3.97 -17.15
CA CYS A 684 17.07 -5.16 -17.41
C CYS A 684 16.67 -5.28 -18.88
N ILE A 685 16.25 -4.18 -19.52
CA ILE A 685 15.95 -4.14 -20.95
C ILE A 685 17.21 -4.51 -21.75
N ARG A 686 18.35 -3.90 -21.41
CA ARG A 686 19.63 -4.16 -22.11
C ARG A 686 20.06 -5.61 -21.99
N GLU A 687 19.94 -6.22 -20.80
CA GLU A 687 20.26 -7.63 -20.60
C GLU A 687 19.36 -8.55 -21.44
N ALA A 688 18.05 -8.27 -21.45
CA ALA A 688 17.08 -9.01 -22.26
C ALA A 688 17.40 -8.92 -23.77
N GLN A 689 17.80 -7.74 -24.25
CA GLN A 689 18.21 -7.53 -25.65
C GLN A 689 19.48 -8.30 -26.03
N ASN A 690 20.39 -8.52 -25.07
CA ASN A 690 21.61 -9.30 -25.26
C ASN A 690 21.39 -10.83 -25.18
N GLY A 691 20.13 -11.28 -25.04
CA GLY A 691 19.77 -12.69 -24.97
C GLY A 691 19.84 -13.30 -23.57
N GLY A 692 19.99 -12.47 -22.53
CA GLY A 692 19.76 -12.83 -21.13
C GLY A 692 18.34 -12.47 -20.67
N THR A 693 18.17 -12.25 -19.36
CA THR A 693 16.88 -11.85 -18.76
C THR A 693 17.08 -10.72 -17.76
N GLY A 694 16.15 -9.76 -17.77
CA GLY A 694 16.06 -8.70 -16.78
C GLY A 694 14.91 -8.94 -15.80
N LEU A 695 15.14 -8.71 -14.50
CA LEU A 695 14.15 -8.91 -13.45
C LEU A 695 14.08 -7.71 -12.50
N ILE A 696 12.89 -7.12 -12.38
CA ILE A 696 12.56 -6.15 -11.32
C ILE A 696 11.60 -6.81 -10.34
N VAL A 697 11.94 -6.84 -9.05
CA VAL A 697 11.00 -7.19 -7.97
C VAL A 697 10.66 -5.93 -7.18
N TYR A 698 9.39 -5.54 -7.18
CA TYR A 698 8.88 -4.34 -6.53
C TYR A 698 8.10 -4.71 -5.25
N ASN A 699 8.66 -4.40 -4.08
CA ASN A 699 8.05 -4.70 -2.78
C ASN A 699 7.28 -3.49 -2.24
N ARG A 700 6.02 -3.70 -1.82
CA ARG A 700 5.16 -2.64 -1.28
C ARG A 700 5.47 -2.34 0.20
N LYS A 701 6.65 -1.78 0.44
CA LYS A 701 7.23 -1.48 1.77
C LYS A 701 7.55 0.03 1.92
N GLU A 702 6.53 0.88 1.83
CA GLU A 702 6.69 2.33 1.87
C GLU A 702 7.39 2.84 3.14
N GLY A 703 8.22 3.88 2.97
CA GLY A 703 8.85 4.59 4.08
C GLY A 703 9.76 3.71 4.93
N ARG A 704 10.47 2.75 4.32
CA ARG A 704 11.23 1.71 5.05
C ARG A 704 10.34 0.85 5.96
N ALA A 705 9.13 0.53 5.48
CA ALA A 705 8.10 -0.17 6.25
C ALA A 705 7.62 0.58 7.51
N LEU A 706 7.70 1.93 7.53
CA LEU A 706 7.17 2.80 8.58
C LEU A 706 5.86 3.51 8.19
N GLY A 707 5.48 3.46 6.92
CA GLY A 707 4.35 4.22 6.36
C GLY A 707 4.67 5.69 6.05
N GLU A 708 3.78 6.33 5.27
CA GLU A 708 4.01 7.70 4.76
C GLU A 708 3.93 8.79 5.83
N VAL A 709 3.05 8.64 6.83
CA VAL A 709 2.92 9.62 7.92
C VAL A 709 4.24 9.75 8.69
N THR A 710 4.81 8.63 9.11
CA THR A 710 6.14 8.59 9.76
C THR A 710 7.23 9.16 8.87
N LYS A 711 7.23 8.79 7.58
CA LYS A 711 8.19 9.31 6.59
C LYS A 711 8.15 10.84 6.49
N PHE A 712 6.97 11.44 6.45
CA PHE A 712 6.83 12.89 6.32
C PHE A 712 7.24 13.63 7.61
N MET A 713 6.95 13.04 8.78
CA MET A 713 7.48 13.56 10.05
C MET A 713 9.02 13.54 10.07
N VAL A 714 9.65 12.46 9.58
CA VAL A 714 11.11 12.36 9.46
C VAL A 714 11.64 13.43 8.51
N TYR A 715 10.98 13.69 7.38
CA TYR A 715 11.39 14.74 6.46
C TYR A 715 11.33 16.13 7.09
N ASN A 716 10.26 16.45 7.83
CA ASN A 716 10.16 17.72 8.56
C ASN A 716 11.28 17.87 9.59
N ALA A 717 11.51 16.84 10.41
CA ALA A 717 12.53 16.88 11.45
C ALA A 717 13.95 17.00 10.86
N ARG A 718 14.22 16.35 9.72
CA ARG A 718 15.46 16.48 8.96
C ARG A 718 15.66 17.89 8.43
N LYS A 719 14.65 18.47 7.78
CA LYS A 719 14.77 19.79 7.15
C LYS A 719 14.83 20.95 8.14
N ARG A 720 14.22 20.80 9.33
CA ARG A 720 14.07 21.89 10.32
C ARG A 720 15.02 21.81 11.50
N GLN A 721 15.89 20.81 11.56
CA GLN A 721 16.96 20.81 12.56
C GLN A 721 17.98 21.94 12.30
N LYS A 722 18.75 22.28 13.34
CA LYS A 722 19.88 23.20 13.20
C LYS A 722 20.85 22.68 12.13
N GLY A 723 21.18 23.54 11.16
CA GLY A 723 22.04 23.19 10.02
C GLY A 723 21.30 22.60 8.81
N GLY A 724 19.98 22.38 8.89
CA GLY A 724 19.17 21.86 7.78
C GLY A 724 19.28 20.34 7.58
N ASP A 725 18.87 19.88 6.40
CA ASP A 725 18.91 18.45 6.04
C ASP A 725 20.33 18.03 5.66
N THR A 726 21.12 17.62 6.65
CA THR A 726 22.53 17.25 6.49
C THR A 726 22.71 15.74 6.38
N ALA A 727 23.68 15.29 5.58
CA ALA A 727 23.99 13.85 5.45
C ALA A 727 24.37 13.23 6.80
N GLN A 728 25.08 14.00 7.64
CA GLN A 728 25.49 13.60 9.00
C GLN A 728 24.32 13.18 9.90
N ASN A 729 23.17 13.86 9.78
CA ASN A 729 22.01 13.63 10.65
C ASN A 729 20.90 12.78 9.99
N TYR A 730 21.16 12.25 8.79
CA TYR A 730 20.18 11.54 7.99
C TYR A 730 19.50 10.38 8.74
N PHE A 731 20.30 9.44 9.27
CA PHE A 731 19.79 8.29 10.00
C PHE A 731 19.29 8.65 11.40
N LYS A 732 19.93 9.65 12.05
CA LYS A 732 19.62 10.02 13.42
C LYS A 732 18.17 10.44 13.60
N ARG A 733 17.63 11.23 12.65
CA ARG A 733 16.24 11.69 12.72
C ARG A 733 15.23 10.57 12.49
N THR A 734 15.58 9.58 11.66
CA THR A 734 14.73 8.39 11.50
C THR A 734 14.67 7.60 12.80
N GLU A 735 15.82 7.34 13.43
CA GLU A 735 15.91 6.65 14.73
C GLU A 735 15.13 7.38 15.84
N MET A 736 15.23 8.71 15.91
CA MET A 736 14.52 9.51 16.91
C MET A 736 12.99 9.45 16.81
N ILE A 737 12.44 9.26 15.61
CA ILE A 737 10.98 9.21 15.39
C ILE A 737 10.45 7.77 15.37
N ALA A 738 11.20 6.84 14.79
CA ALA A 738 10.77 5.47 14.55
C ALA A 738 11.34 4.43 15.52
N GLY A 739 12.42 4.79 16.23
CA GLY A 739 13.15 3.90 17.14
C GLY A 739 14.16 3.00 16.45
N VAL A 740 14.21 3.05 15.12
CA VAL A 740 15.11 2.28 14.25
C VAL A 740 15.49 3.11 13.03
N GLN A 741 16.62 2.79 12.39
CA GLN A 741 17.02 3.41 11.13
C GLN A 741 16.29 2.80 9.93
N ASP A 742 15.91 1.51 10.02
CA ASP A 742 15.21 0.76 8.99
C ASP A 742 14.32 -0.31 9.63
N MET A 743 13.04 -0.37 9.25
CA MET A 743 12.08 -1.38 9.73
C MET A 743 11.87 -2.50 8.70
N ARG A 744 12.56 -2.46 7.57
CA ARG A 744 12.44 -3.49 6.53
C ARG A 744 13.19 -4.73 6.97
N PHE A 745 12.49 -5.85 7.01
CA PHE A 745 13.13 -7.16 7.02
C PHE A 745 13.41 -7.57 5.57
N GLN A 746 14.65 -7.37 5.16
CA GLN A 746 15.11 -7.78 3.83
C GLN A 746 15.29 -9.30 3.75
N GLU A 747 15.31 -10.01 4.87
CA GLU A 747 15.41 -11.47 4.94
C GLU A 747 14.23 -12.20 4.27
N LEU A 748 13.11 -11.52 4.03
CA LEU A 748 11.96 -12.05 3.28
C LEU A 748 12.01 -11.71 1.78
N MET A 749 12.87 -10.79 1.38
CA MET A 749 13.03 -10.31 0.01
C MET A 749 13.52 -11.37 -0.99
N PRO A 750 14.34 -12.38 -0.61
CA PRO A 750 14.78 -13.41 -1.56
C PRO A 750 13.69 -14.37 -2.03
N ASP A 751 12.55 -14.44 -1.33
CA ASP A 751 11.51 -15.44 -1.61
C ASP A 751 10.99 -15.40 -3.05
N PRO A 752 10.65 -14.24 -3.65
CA PRO A 752 10.33 -14.16 -5.08
C PRO A 752 11.48 -14.58 -6.02
N LEU A 753 12.75 -14.39 -5.62
CA LEU A 753 13.90 -14.83 -6.40
C LEU A 753 14.02 -16.36 -6.39
N HIS A 754 13.90 -16.96 -5.20
CA HIS A 754 13.82 -18.42 -5.04
C HIS A 754 12.64 -19.00 -5.80
N TRP A 755 11.49 -18.34 -5.77
CA TRP A 755 10.31 -18.76 -6.53
C TRP A 755 10.52 -18.74 -8.04
N LEU A 756 11.35 -17.83 -8.55
CA LEU A 756 11.76 -17.78 -9.96
C LEU A 756 12.93 -18.71 -10.30
N GLY A 757 13.43 -19.49 -9.33
CA GLY A 757 14.52 -20.45 -9.54
C GLY A 757 15.91 -19.80 -9.58
N VAL A 758 16.05 -18.56 -9.13
CA VAL A 758 17.33 -17.83 -9.14
C VAL A 758 18.32 -18.50 -8.20
N THR A 759 19.50 -18.82 -8.72
CA THR A 759 20.65 -19.33 -7.94
C THR A 759 21.90 -18.45 -8.11
N ARG A 760 21.98 -17.70 -9.21
CA ARG A 760 23.03 -16.72 -9.51
C ARG A 760 22.41 -15.46 -10.12
N ILE A 761 22.95 -14.30 -9.74
CA ILE A 761 22.65 -12.99 -10.32
C ILE A 761 23.96 -12.45 -10.90
N ASP A 762 24.00 -12.28 -12.22
CA ASP A 762 25.18 -11.74 -12.90
C ASP A 762 25.37 -10.27 -12.60
N LYS A 763 24.28 -9.49 -12.57
CA LYS A 763 24.32 -8.06 -12.26
C LYS A 763 23.21 -7.66 -11.30
N PHE A 764 23.58 -7.26 -10.09
CA PHE A 764 22.65 -6.81 -9.05
C PHE A 764 22.67 -5.29 -8.93
N ILE A 765 21.58 -4.64 -9.37
CA ILE A 765 21.46 -3.18 -9.39
C ILE A 765 21.08 -2.70 -7.98
N SER A 766 22.07 -2.57 -7.09
CA SER A 766 21.85 -2.12 -5.71
C SER A 766 23.13 -1.76 -4.96
N MET A 767 23.07 -0.62 -4.25
CA MET A 767 24.07 -0.22 -3.24
C MET A 767 23.76 -0.77 -1.84
N SER A 768 22.58 -1.38 -1.64
CA SER A 768 22.11 -1.73 -0.29
C SER A 768 22.73 -3.02 0.22
N ASP A 769 23.55 -2.93 1.27
CA ASP A 769 24.13 -4.12 1.90
C ASP A 769 23.08 -5.02 2.52
N MET A 770 22.06 -4.46 3.18
CA MET A 770 20.93 -5.26 3.69
C MET A 770 20.23 -6.11 2.62
N LYS A 771 20.21 -5.64 1.36
CA LYS A 771 19.62 -6.41 0.25
C LYS A 771 20.59 -7.47 -0.24
N TYR A 772 21.87 -7.11 -0.39
CA TYR A 772 22.93 -8.03 -0.77
C TYR A 772 23.07 -9.18 0.24
N ASP A 773 23.15 -8.86 1.52
CA ASP A 773 23.30 -9.83 2.61
C ASP A 773 22.10 -10.76 2.71
N ALA A 774 20.88 -10.23 2.53
CA ALA A 774 19.68 -11.06 2.51
C ALA A 774 19.67 -12.04 1.33
N VAL A 775 20.06 -11.60 0.13
CA VAL A 775 20.11 -12.47 -1.06
C VAL A 775 21.19 -13.52 -0.92
N THR A 776 22.44 -13.11 -0.67
CA THR A 776 23.59 -14.02 -0.56
C THR A 776 23.51 -14.93 0.65
N GLY A 777 22.97 -14.45 1.78
CA GLY A 777 22.71 -15.24 2.97
C GLY A 777 21.70 -16.38 2.76
N THR A 778 20.91 -16.32 1.69
CA THR A 778 20.02 -17.41 1.26
C THR A 778 20.59 -18.23 0.10
N GLY A 779 21.90 -18.16 -0.13
CA GLY A 779 22.62 -19.01 -1.08
C GLY A 779 22.49 -18.63 -2.56
N ILE A 780 22.01 -17.42 -2.87
CA ILE A 780 22.04 -16.87 -4.23
C ILE A 780 23.38 -16.15 -4.43
N GLU A 781 24.16 -16.57 -5.42
CA GLU A 781 25.41 -15.90 -5.79
C GLU A 781 25.13 -14.55 -6.47
N ILE A 782 25.88 -13.51 -6.11
CA ILE A 782 25.88 -12.21 -6.82
C ILE A 782 27.28 -11.99 -7.37
N VAL A 783 27.40 -11.92 -8.70
CA VAL A 783 28.68 -11.76 -9.40
C VAL A 783 29.13 -10.29 -9.39
N GLU A 784 28.24 -9.38 -9.77
CA GLU A 784 28.51 -7.94 -9.85
C GLU A 784 27.44 -7.14 -9.10
N ARG A 785 27.86 -6.16 -8.30
CA ARG A 785 26.98 -5.12 -7.75
C ARG A 785 27.15 -3.83 -8.54
N VAL A 786 26.05 -3.24 -8.98
CA VAL A 786 26.04 -1.99 -9.73
C VAL A 786 25.33 -0.92 -8.91
N ASP A 787 26.03 0.18 -8.67
CA ASP A 787 25.49 1.35 -8.01
C ASP A 787 24.82 2.31 -9.00
N ILE A 788 24.15 3.35 -8.50
CA ILE A 788 23.53 4.34 -9.38
C ILE A 788 24.59 5.26 -9.99
N PRO A 789 24.52 5.57 -11.29
CA PRO A 789 25.35 6.60 -11.93
C PRO A 789 25.17 7.99 -11.31
N ASP A 790 26.24 8.77 -11.22
CA ASP A 790 26.24 10.09 -10.55
C ASP A 790 25.31 11.10 -11.23
N GLU A 791 25.21 11.04 -12.56
CA GLU A 791 24.33 11.89 -13.37
C GLU A 791 22.84 11.63 -13.12
N LEU A 792 22.49 10.48 -12.54
CA LEU A 792 21.11 10.14 -12.18
C LEU A 792 20.77 10.50 -10.72
N ILE A 793 21.73 11.00 -9.93
CA ILE A 793 21.50 11.38 -8.53
C ILE A 793 20.94 12.81 -8.47
N PRO A 794 19.68 13.03 -8.05
CA PRO A 794 19.18 14.37 -7.84
C PRO A 794 19.99 15.14 -6.80
N ALA A 795 20.10 16.46 -6.95
CA ALA A 795 20.93 17.29 -6.07
C ALA A 795 20.54 17.14 -4.58
N ASP A 796 19.24 17.14 -4.26
CA ASP A 796 18.73 17.01 -2.89
C ASP A 796 18.95 15.59 -2.33
N ALA A 797 18.99 14.58 -3.20
CA ALA A 797 19.24 13.19 -2.84
C ALA A 797 20.72 12.89 -2.52
N LYS A 798 21.66 13.82 -2.79
CA LYS A 798 23.07 13.66 -2.37
C LYS A 798 23.21 13.51 -0.86
N VAL A 799 22.32 14.12 -0.09
CA VAL A 799 22.22 13.93 1.38
C VAL A 799 22.03 12.46 1.72
N GLU A 800 21.13 11.77 1.02
CA GLU A 800 20.89 10.34 1.22
C GLU A 800 22.10 9.49 0.79
N ILE A 801 22.68 9.79 -0.38
CA ILE A 801 23.78 9.00 -0.93
C ILE A 801 25.03 9.12 -0.07
N ASP A 802 25.45 10.34 0.29
CA ASP A 802 26.65 10.54 1.09
C ASP A 802 26.49 9.94 2.50
N ALA A 803 25.29 10.03 3.09
CA ALA A 803 25.00 9.39 4.37
C ALA A 803 25.12 7.85 4.29
N LYS A 804 24.62 7.25 3.21
CA LYS A 804 24.71 5.79 2.99
C LYS A 804 26.15 5.36 2.73
N VAL A 805 26.87 6.05 1.86
CA VAL A 805 28.28 5.75 1.56
C VAL A 805 29.12 5.84 2.84
N TYR A 806 28.91 6.86 3.67
CA TYR A 806 29.56 6.95 4.98
C TYR A 806 29.18 5.81 5.92
N ALA A 807 27.92 5.39 5.93
CA ALA A 807 27.45 4.25 6.73
C ALA A 807 27.96 2.88 6.23
N GLY A 808 28.82 2.86 5.20
CA GLY A 808 29.48 1.66 4.69
C GLY A 808 28.78 1.00 3.50
N TYR A 809 27.73 1.61 2.95
CA TYR A 809 27.01 1.06 1.80
C TYR A 809 27.94 0.93 0.59
N TYR A 810 27.78 -0.16 -0.17
CA TYR A 810 28.48 -0.35 -1.44
C TYR A 810 28.36 0.88 -2.35
N SER A 811 29.49 1.39 -2.81
CA SER A 811 29.54 2.70 -3.46
C SER A 811 30.23 2.69 -4.82
N GLY A 812 30.54 1.52 -5.39
CA GLY A 812 31.18 1.42 -6.71
C GLY A 812 32.51 2.16 -6.85
N GLY A 813 33.18 2.48 -5.73
CA GLY A 813 34.39 3.30 -5.71
C GLY A 813 34.17 4.81 -5.48
N LYS A 814 32.94 5.26 -5.22
CA LYS A 814 32.66 6.64 -4.79
C LYS A 814 33.43 6.98 -3.52
N GLN A 815 33.92 8.22 -3.45
CA GLN A 815 34.70 8.73 -2.33
C GLN A 815 33.88 8.75 -1.03
N VAL A 816 34.42 8.14 0.02
CA VAL A 816 33.85 8.22 1.37
C VAL A 816 34.27 9.54 2.01
N LYS A 817 33.30 10.41 2.30
CA LYS A 817 33.52 11.66 3.03
C LYS A 817 33.77 11.38 4.51
N SER A 818 34.57 12.19 5.17
CA SER A 818 34.71 12.20 6.64
C SER A 818 33.44 12.70 7.32
N TRP A 819 33.30 12.45 8.63
CA TRP A 819 32.15 12.87 9.42
C TRP A 819 31.91 14.39 9.39
N ASP A 820 32.99 15.19 9.36
CA ASP A 820 32.90 16.64 9.30
C ASP A 820 32.51 17.13 7.90
N GLU A 821 32.99 16.46 6.84
CA GLU A 821 32.59 16.76 5.46
C GLU A 821 31.10 16.45 5.20
N LEU A 822 30.50 15.49 5.91
CA LEU A 822 29.06 15.23 5.81
C LEU A 822 28.20 16.42 6.23
N ALA A 823 28.67 17.25 7.16
CA ALA A 823 27.94 18.43 7.60
C ALA A 823 27.80 19.48 6.48
N SER A 824 28.72 19.49 5.51
CA SER A 824 28.65 20.34 4.31
C SER A 824 27.74 19.80 3.21
N THR A 825 27.35 18.53 3.29
CA THR A 825 26.38 17.95 2.36
C THR A 825 24.98 18.25 2.88
N VAL A 826 24.43 19.37 2.42
CA VAL A 826 23.14 19.89 2.87
C VAL A 826 22.16 19.87 1.72
N GLY A 827 20.95 19.38 2.00
CA GLY A 827 19.82 19.47 1.09
C GLY A 827 19.33 20.91 0.96
N ARG A 828 18.31 21.11 0.14
CA ARG A 828 17.73 22.43 -0.07
C ARG A 828 17.16 23.01 1.24
N PRO A 829 17.26 24.33 1.44
CA PRO A 829 16.67 24.99 2.59
C PRO A 829 15.14 24.85 2.58
N VAL A 830 14.53 24.99 3.76
CA VAL A 830 13.07 25.07 3.88
C VAL A 830 12.62 26.39 3.24
N GLU A 831 11.85 26.31 2.16
CA GLU A 831 11.19 27.47 1.56
C GLU A 831 10.16 28.03 2.55
N GLY A 832 10.32 29.31 2.89
CA GLY A 832 9.48 30.06 3.83
C GLY A 832 8.06 30.28 3.37
#